data_AF-A0A0V8RTJ8-F1
#
_entry.id   AF-A0A0V8RTJ8-F1
#
_cell.length_a   1.000
_cell.length_b   1.000
_cell.length_c   1.000
_cell.angle_alpha   90.00
_cell.angle_beta   90.00
_cell.angle_gamma   90.00
#
_symmetry.space_group_name_H-M   'P 1'
#
loop_
_entity.id
_entity.type
_entity.pdbx_description
1 polymer ?
#
loop_
_entity_poly.entity_id
_entity_poly.type
_entity_poly.pdbx_seq_one_letter_code
_entity_poly.pdbx_strand_id
1 'polypeptide(L)'
;METSCLETGWCDLSEEHRRIRAALEGLLASYVRGDADEYWMPVIVAPYGSGKTTLLRHLEWYAGRIGTRALRVELSDIVEYIIERHGSVHESELPRVLEEYAREKLGRGDGVTVLLVDEVEESYDLLRGVVEYETSPFRGVAEAIRTRSTSVYLVLAFGPSSTLKEAVFGPVAWRSRVFTLPLLPKQVIERMVREKLGDSLGEATDLLANTVWWASKGRIAWARMLVDTVAAKLASALRSGPEKVESLLLGEEALSREIVEGVPLFDKTGYREVRRLVEDKALVPLLAALVGPVPLSLLEKMLGREVLPEASLAVVYSRTAVRVEDLLSEAESWITRYARAKGFQASSVEHAVSALEHVAQAWSRGGLMIYEPQSLRELFSLAADVAREIYSDDPHAAQLIEALSPDLLSPPLERLDEPAAALKPGMVARIYPVASSSPLVGCARRVGPSQVAEVVETLSLSELLDYSAKLSEVLGLESMIGKHGMKLAVLPLRLAQSQARSIACRMLSGERLAVLVVDTRRERREAKLPRLLEAVADLSGGLVAEAGPRLSLFIYSLLYGLSVSTSGCLPENLSGNDRRAVNLYADLLRSLLIEVLASRGSRGLASIEARARLVEREYGETAYALAALIGSVGVEPARRMVEEAARLQQRAWSLGERIAKLLGGPAPPRQASPAKVFSEVEGIYSLLEKNGYTAVAGVAGSCSTGIKGIRAPRIVALLLGIESYRPEENPEDLAELAEKLLAYSRRLPRHGVLAEAARLAEEAASLMEEVGSSGPAQALARLVMAPFIPAASRLVEELASLGRVYERLEAELAALPEALRRRAEEAVASDLSNVKSLSEAMDYLAKAVSLVGRLRTLSEQEGPGIEDLKNKIISLIDSIISDYTQASYAGQEAREEALAG
;
A
#
# COMPACT_ATOMS: atom_id res chain seq x y z
N MET A 1 -0.50 -11.99 51.83
CA MET A 1 -1.81 -11.53 52.34
C MET A 1 -2.92 -12.22 51.57
N GLU A 2 -3.85 -12.88 52.27
CA GLU A 2 -5.03 -13.48 51.63
C GLU A 2 -5.94 -12.38 51.07
N THR A 3 -6.34 -12.51 49.82
CA THR A 3 -7.32 -11.65 49.15
C THR A 3 -8.70 -11.97 49.70
N SER A 4 -9.20 -11.15 50.63
CA SER A 4 -10.56 -11.30 51.16
C SER A 4 -11.56 -10.59 50.24
N CYS A 5 -12.31 -11.38 49.47
CA CYS A 5 -13.50 -10.87 48.79
C CYS A 5 -14.69 -10.84 49.77
N LEU A 6 -15.46 -9.76 49.73
CA LEU A 6 -16.65 -9.54 50.52
C LEU A 6 -17.89 -10.07 49.78
N GLU A 7 -18.98 -10.33 50.49
CA GLU A 7 -20.26 -10.84 49.92
C GLU A 7 -20.80 -9.94 48.79
N THR A 8 -20.51 -8.65 48.84
CA THR A 8 -20.87 -7.65 47.82
C THR A 8 -20.16 -7.84 46.47
N GLY A 9 -19.15 -8.71 46.40
CA GLY A 9 -18.28 -8.90 45.23
C GLY A 9 -17.07 -7.97 45.17
N TRP A 10 -16.95 -6.99 46.09
CA TRP A 10 -15.73 -6.21 46.27
C TRP A 10 -14.61 -7.07 46.87
N CYS A 11 -13.38 -6.90 46.39
CA CYS A 11 -12.21 -7.59 46.92
C CYS A 11 -11.10 -6.60 47.28
N ASP A 12 -10.53 -6.74 48.47
CA ASP A 12 -9.37 -5.95 48.90
C ASP A 12 -8.09 -6.51 48.25
N LEU A 13 -7.93 -6.23 46.95
CA LEU A 13 -6.87 -6.81 46.12
C LEU A 13 -5.47 -6.27 46.41
N SER A 14 -5.38 -5.05 46.93
CA SER A 14 -4.17 -4.44 47.49
C SER A 14 -4.48 -3.71 48.79
N GLU A 15 -3.45 -3.32 49.52
CA GLU A 15 -3.58 -2.50 50.73
C GLU A 15 -4.29 -1.17 50.42
N GLU A 16 -4.00 -0.57 49.27
CA GLU A 16 -4.64 0.67 48.84
C GLU A 16 -6.14 0.49 48.57
N HIS A 17 -6.57 -0.64 47.97
CA HIS A 17 -8.00 -0.95 47.82
C HIS A 17 -8.71 -1.02 49.18
N ARG A 18 -8.06 -1.68 50.17
CA ARG A 18 -8.59 -1.76 51.54
C ARG A 18 -8.66 -0.39 52.19
N ARG A 19 -7.60 0.42 52.05
CA ARG A 19 -7.51 1.78 52.61
C ARG A 19 -8.62 2.66 52.07
N ILE A 20 -8.83 2.67 50.76
CA ILE A 20 -9.88 3.44 50.09
C ILE A 20 -11.26 3.00 50.57
N ARG A 21 -11.55 1.69 50.56
CA ARG A 21 -12.83 1.16 51.07
C ARG A 21 -13.07 1.61 52.51
N ALA A 22 -12.13 1.35 53.41
CA ALA A 22 -12.28 1.67 54.83
C ALA A 22 -12.43 3.19 55.07
N ALA A 23 -11.72 4.02 54.30
CA ALA A 23 -11.86 5.47 54.38
C ALA A 23 -13.24 5.96 53.91
N LEU A 24 -13.78 5.40 52.83
CA LEU A 24 -15.13 5.71 52.34
C LEU A 24 -16.20 5.25 53.33
N GLU A 25 -16.11 4.02 53.83
CA GLU A 25 -16.98 3.49 54.90
C GLU A 25 -16.96 4.42 56.12
N GLY A 26 -15.77 4.89 56.53
CA GLY A 26 -15.60 5.81 57.65
C GLY A 26 -16.26 7.18 57.43
N LEU A 27 -16.11 7.77 56.23
CA LEU A 27 -16.76 9.03 55.88
C LEU A 27 -18.30 8.91 55.89
N LEU A 28 -18.82 7.83 55.31
CA LEU A 28 -20.25 7.50 55.33
C LEU A 28 -20.78 7.37 56.76
N ALA A 29 -20.12 6.56 57.59
CA ALA A 29 -20.54 6.33 58.97
C ALA A 29 -20.50 7.63 59.81
N SER A 30 -19.46 8.46 59.63
CA SER A 30 -19.35 9.73 60.35
C SER A 30 -20.45 10.71 59.94
N TYR A 31 -20.77 10.83 58.64
CA TYR A 31 -21.85 11.72 58.18
C TYR A 31 -23.22 11.29 58.70
N VAL A 32 -23.49 9.98 58.70
CA VAL A 32 -24.72 9.40 59.26
C VAL A 32 -24.83 9.67 60.75
N ARG A 33 -23.75 9.49 61.53
CA ARG A 33 -23.76 9.71 62.98
C ARG A 33 -23.78 11.18 63.38
N GLY A 34 -23.20 12.08 62.59
CA GLY A 34 -23.16 13.49 62.95
C GLY A 34 -22.11 13.84 63.99
N ASP A 35 -21.02 13.06 64.06
CA ASP A 35 -20.02 13.12 65.11
C ASP A 35 -18.75 13.93 64.78
N ALA A 36 -18.77 14.71 63.69
CA ALA A 36 -17.63 15.51 63.24
C ALA A 36 -18.03 16.98 63.06
N ASP A 37 -17.06 17.88 63.25
CA ASP A 37 -17.25 19.32 63.09
C ASP A 37 -17.43 19.72 61.62
N GLU A 38 -16.77 19.00 60.70
CA GLU A 38 -16.88 19.20 59.25
C GLU A 38 -16.87 17.86 58.50
N TYR A 39 -17.49 17.86 57.32
CA TYR A 39 -17.57 16.71 56.43
C TYR A 39 -17.02 17.01 55.04
N TRP A 40 -16.63 15.96 54.33
CA TRP A 40 -16.14 16.06 52.96
C TRP A 40 -17.03 15.27 52.02
N MET A 41 -17.29 15.83 50.83
CA MET A 41 -17.95 15.12 49.74
C MET A 41 -16.96 14.10 49.12
N PRO A 42 -17.26 12.79 49.14
CA PRO A 42 -16.37 11.80 48.55
C PRO A 42 -16.48 11.80 47.03
N VAL A 43 -15.32 11.79 46.37
CA VAL A 43 -15.18 11.70 44.92
C VAL A 43 -14.31 10.50 44.60
N ILE A 44 -14.87 9.49 43.94
CA ILE A 44 -14.14 8.30 43.50
C ILE A 44 -13.70 8.53 42.06
N VAL A 45 -12.41 8.38 41.79
CA VAL A 45 -11.83 8.52 40.45
C VAL A 45 -11.24 7.19 40.05
N ALA A 46 -11.64 6.66 38.91
CA ALA A 46 -11.14 5.36 38.47
C ALA A 46 -11.18 5.22 36.95
N PRO A 47 -10.13 4.70 36.31
CA PRO A 47 -10.22 4.32 34.91
C PRO A 47 -11.27 3.21 34.70
N TYR A 48 -11.83 3.15 33.48
CA TYR A 48 -12.86 2.18 33.13
C TYR A 48 -12.38 0.74 33.41
N GLY A 49 -13.21 -0.07 34.09
CA GLY A 49 -12.87 -1.45 34.44
C GLY A 49 -12.01 -1.63 35.70
N SER A 50 -11.75 -0.57 36.48
CA SER A 50 -11.01 -0.63 37.76
C SER A 50 -11.88 -0.99 38.98
N GLY A 51 -13.18 -1.25 38.80
CA GLY A 51 -14.06 -1.72 39.88
C GLY A 51 -14.90 -0.63 40.57
N LYS A 52 -15.01 0.56 39.96
CA LYS A 52 -15.84 1.70 40.42
C LYS A 52 -17.27 1.27 40.80
N THR A 53 -18.00 0.66 39.87
CA THR A 53 -19.38 0.20 40.08
C THR A 53 -19.49 -0.89 41.16
N THR A 54 -18.47 -1.77 41.28
CA THR A 54 -18.42 -2.78 42.35
C THR A 54 -18.22 -2.13 43.72
N LEU A 55 -17.39 -1.08 43.81
CA LEU A 55 -17.22 -0.30 45.04
C LEU A 55 -18.51 0.43 45.41
N LEU A 56 -19.18 1.07 44.45
CA LEU A 56 -20.47 1.72 44.71
C LEU A 56 -21.52 0.74 45.22
N ARG A 57 -21.64 -0.46 44.61
CA ARG A 57 -22.51 -1.52 45.11
C ARG A 57 -22.15 -1.94 46.54
N HIS A 58 -20.87 -1.97 46.86
CA HIS A 58 -20.41 -2.25 48.21
C HIS A 58 -20.81 -1.16 49.20
N LEU A 59 -20.64 0.12 48.85
CA LEU A 59 -21.06 1.26 49.68
C LEU A 59 -22.58 1.30 49.88
N GLU A 60 -23.37 0.93 48.87
CA GLU A 60 -24.82 0.80 48.96
C GLU A 60 -25.22 -0.27 50.01
N TRP A 61 -24.58 -1.43 49.97
CA TRP A 61 -24.78 -2.48 50.98
C TRP A 61 -24.33 -2.04 52.37
N TYR A 62 -23.17 -1.37 52.47
CA TYR A 62 -22.63 -0.90 53.75
C TYR A 62 -23.54 0.17 54.40
N ALA A 63 -24.08 1.08 53.59
CA ALA A 63 -25.08 2.06 54.01
C ALA A 63 -26.29 1.37 54.66
N GLY A 64 -26.84 0.32 54.02
CA GLY A 64 -27.92 -0.48 54.61
C GLY A 64 -27.52 -1.13 55.94
N ARG A 65 -26.29 -1.61 56.07
CA ARG A 65 -25.77 -2.22 57.30
C ARG A 65 -25.65 -1.25 58.47
N ILE A 66 -25.34 0.03 58.22
CA ILE A 66 -25.30 1.08 59.25
C ILE A 66 -26.66 1.75 59.46
N GLY A 67 -27.73 1.24 58.85
CA GLY A 67 -29.10 1.71 59.05
C GLY A 67 -29.48 2.96 58.26
N THR A 68 -28.76 3.30 57.19
CA THR A 68 -29.13 4.41 56.29
C THR A 68 -29.60 3.89 54.93
N ARG A 69 -30.44 4.68 54.24
CA ARG A 69 -30.90 4.36 52.90
C ARG A 69 -29.87 4.83 51.89
N ALA A 70 -29.57 4.01 50.88
CA ALA A 70 -28.73 4.39 49.77
C ALA A 70 -29.45 4.16 48.45
N LEU A 71 -29.13 4.98 47.45
CA LEU A 71 -29.58 4.81 46.09
C LEU A 71 -28.40 5.04 45.14
N ARG A 72 -28.13 4.05 44.28
CA ARG A 72 -27.22 4.22 43.16
C ARG A 72 -27.99 4.70 41.93
N VAL A 73 -27.51 5.77 41.32
CA VAL A 73 -28.15 6.44 40.17
C VAL A 73 -27.11 6.88 39.16
N GLU A 74 -27.53 7.11 37.92
CA GLU A 74 -26.72 7.83 36.94
C GLU A 74 -26.97 9.35 37.08
N LEU A 75 -26.01 10.18 36.66
CA LEU A 75 -26.22 11.63 36.70
C LEU A 75 -27.36 12.07 35.76
N SER A 76 -27.56 11.37 34.64
CA SER A 76 -28.64 11.58 33.68
C SER A 76 -30.01 11.62 34.36
N ASP A 77 -30.30 10.65 35.24
CA ASP A 77 -31.56 10.57 35.98
C ASP A 77 -31.84 11.83 36.82
N ILE A 78 -30.80 12.41 37.42
CA ILE A 78 -30.90 13.63 38.23
C ILE A 78 -31.11 14.85 37.33
N VAL A 79 -30.39 14.91 36.21
CA VAL A 79 -30.51 16.00 35.23
C VAL A 79 -31.89 16.02 34.61
N GLU A 80 -32.42 14.86 34.19
CA GLU A 80 -33.78 14.73 33.67
C GLU A 80 -34.80 15.19 34.72
N TYR A 81 -34.62 14.80 35.99
CA TYR A 81 -35.48 15.27 37.08
C TYR A 81 -35.49 16.79 37.22
N ILE A 82 -34.32 17.44 37.14
CA ILE A 82 -34.19 18.90 37.19
C ILE A 82 -34.96 19.53 36.02
N ILE A 83 -34.74 19.04 34.80
CA ILE A 83 -35.37 19.58 33.59
C ILE A 83 -36.89 19.47 33.66
N GLU A 84 -37.42 18.30 34.02
CA GLU A 84 -38.86 18.04 34.02
C GLU A 84 -39.62 18.83 35.10
N ARG A 85 -39.00 19.05 36.26
CA ARG A 85 -39.67 19.64 37.44
C ARG A 85 -39.38 21.11 37.64
N HIS A 86 -38.16 21.53 37.35
CA HIS A 86 -37.66 22.86 37.68
C HIS A 86 -37.20 23.64 36.44
N GLY A 87 -36.92 22.97 35.33
CA GLY A 87 -36.35 23.56 34.11
C GLY A 87 -34.87 23.87 34.28
N SER A 88 -34.55 24.77 35.19
CA SER A 88 -33.18 25.11 35.63
C SER A 88 -33.16 25.51 37.10
N VAL A 89 -32.02 25.34 37.77
CA VAL A 89 -31.86 25.64 39.21
C VAL A 89 -30.53 26.31 39.50
N HIS A 90 -30.44 27.10 40.58
CA HIS A 90 -29.15 27.65 41.02
C HIS A 90 -28.38 26.62 41.87
N GLU A 91 -27.03 26.65 41.85
CA GLU A 91 -26.17 25.72 42.62
C GLU A 91 -26.53 25.62 44.11
N SER A 92 -27.05 26.68 44.72
CA SER A 92 -27.49 26.71 46.13
C SER A 92 -28.80 25.98 46.39
N GLU A 93 -29.63 25.78 45.37
CA GLU A 93 -30.90 25.05 45.47
C GLU A 93 -30.74 23.56 45.17
N LEU A 94 -29.65 23.16 44.51
CA LEU A 94 -29.36 21.77 44.17
C LEU A 94 -29.43 20.80 45.37
N PRO A 95 -28.95 21.13 46.60
CA PRO A 95 -29.10 20.25 47.75
C PRO A 95 -30.57 19.91 48.05
N ARG A 96 -31.46 20.90 47.96
CA ARG A 96 -32.90 20.71 48.18
C ARG A 96 -33.52 19.85 47.09
N VAL A 97 -33.12 20.07 45.83
CA VAL A 97 -33.60 19.25 44.69
C VAL A 97 -33.17 17.79 44.85
N LEU A 98 -31.94 17.54 45.31
CA LEU A 98 -31.46 16.18 45.59
C LEU A 98 -32.24 15.52 46.73
N GLU A 99 -32.66 16.26 47.75
CA GLU A 99 -33.55 15.75 48.80
C GLU A 99 -34.95 15.42 48.28
N GLU A 100 -35.50 16.24 47.39
CA GLU A 100 -36.78 16.00 46.73
C GLU A 100 -36.71 14.76 45.83
N TYR A 101 -35.66 14.64 45.02
CA TYR A 101 -35.36 13.46 44.20
C TYR A 101 -35.22 12.19 45.05
N ALA A 102 -34.42 12.22 46.12
CA ALA A 102 -34.21 11.08 47.01
C ALA A 102 -35.52 10.66 47.69
N ARG A 103 -36.34 11.62 48.13
CA ARG A 103 -37.65 11.35 48.77
C ARG A 103 -38.64 10.73 47.79
N GLU A 104 -38.58 11.10 46.52
CA GLU A 104 -39.44 10.53 45.48
C GLU A 104 -39.05 9.09 45.15
N LYS A 105 -37.76 8.81 44.99
CA LYS A 105 -37.27 7.47 44.63
C LYS A 105 -37.31 6.47 45.78
N LEU A 106 -37.02 6.90 47.01
CA LEU A 106 -36.92 6.03 48.20
C LEU A 106 -38.07 6.19 49.20
N GLY A 107 -39.03 7.07 48.94
CA GLY A 107 -40.11 7.41 49.87
C GLY A 107 -39.68 8.32 51.02
N ARG A 108 -40.63 8.66 51.91
CA ARG A 108 -40.33 9.38 53.16
C ARG A 108 -39.56 8.47 54.11
N GLY A 109 -38.46 8.97 54.65
CA GLY A 109 -37.72 8.32 55.71
C GLY A 109 -37.01 9.36 56.56
N ASP A 110 -36.87 9.06 57.85
CA ASP A 110 -36.17 9.91 58.81
C ASP A 110 -34.67 9.62 58.74
N GLY A 111 -33.84 10.67 58.68
CA GLY A 111 -32.39 10.57 58.70
C GLY A 111 -31.69 10.79 57.34
N VAL A 112 -30.39 10.51 57.32
CA VAL A 112 -29.53 10.70 56.14
C VAL A 112 -29.90 9.70 55.03
N THR A 113 -29.81 10.15 53.78
CA THR A 113 -29.90 9.29 52.58
C THR A 113 -28.61 9.44 51.76
N VAL A 114 -28.02 8.33 51.32
CA VAL A 114 -26.80 8.32 50.52
C VAL A 114 -27.15 8.22 49.04
N LEU A 115 -26.67 9.16 48.22
CA LEU A 115 -26.77 9.09 46.77
C LEU A 115 -25.41 8.75 46.17
N LEU A 116 -25.33 7.62 45.48
CA LEU A 116 -24.14 7.13 44.81
C LEU A 116 -24.30 7.38 43.31
N VAL A 117 -23.68 8.44 42.79
CA VAL A 117 -23.82 8.85 41.39
C VAL A 117 -22.68 8.26 40.57
N ASP A 118 -23.02 7.34 39.66
CA ASP A 118 -22.08 6.75 38.71
C ASP A 118 -22.02 7.57 37.40
N GLU A 119 -20.96 7.38 36.63
CA GLU A 119 -20.77 7.93 35.27
C GLU A 119 -21.06 9.43 35.13
N VAL A 120 -20.62 10.21 36.12
CA VAL A 120 -20.86 11.66 36.21
C VAL A 120 -20.37 12.39 34.95
N GLU A 121 -19.28 11.92 34.33
CA GLU A 121 -18.71 12.47 33.10
C GLU A 121 -19.66 12.48 31.89
N GLU A 122 -20.62 11.56 31.80
CA GLU A 122 -21.47 11.40 30.61
C GLU A 122 -22.56 12.48 30.51
N SER A 123 -23.06 12.95 31.65
CA SER A 123 -24.17 13.91 31.72
C SER A 123 -23.78 15.26 32.33
N TYR A 124 -22.49 15.49 32.60
CA TYR A 124 -22.04 16.72 33.24
C TYR A 124 -22.29 17.96 32.37
N ASP A 125 -22.10 17.88 31.06
CA ASP A 125 -22.36 19.03 30.17
C ASP A 125 -23.85 19.43 30.16
N LEU A 126 -24.75 18.45 30.29
CA LEU A 126 -26.18 18.71 30.47
C LEU A 126 -26.45 19.35 31.85
N LEU A 127 -25.82 18.84 32.92
CA LEU A 127 -25.90 19.44 34.25
C LEU A 127 -25.46 20.92 34.24
N ARG A 128 -24.38 21.24 33.51
CA ARG A 128 -23.92 22.63 33.34
C ARG A 128 -24.93 23.52 32.62
N GLY A 129 -25.73 22.94 31.73
CA GLY A 129 -26.78 23.67 31.01
C GLY A 129 -28.03 23.95 31.84
N VAL A 130 -28.28 23.15 32.90
CA VAL A 130 -29.51 23.23 33.71
C VAL A 130 -29.26 23.76 35.12
N VAL A 131 -28.02 23.81 35.57
CA VAL A 131 -27.63 24.42 36.85
C VAL A 131 -26.90 25.74 36.58
N GLU A 132 -27.38 26.83 37.17
CA GLU A 132 -26.67 28.11 37.19
C GLU A 132 -25.64 28.11 38.33
N TYR A 133 -24.37 28.39 38.03
CA TYR A 133 -23.28 28.37 39.00
C TYR A 133 -22.19 29.39 38.65
N GLU A 134 -21.41 29.78 39.66
CA GLU A 134 -20.24 30.65 39.48
C GLU A 134 -18.98 29.84 39.19
N THR A 135 -18.79 28.72 39.92
CA THR A 135 -17.53 27.97 39.90
C THR A 135 -17.71 26.50 39.58
N SER A 136 -18.72 25.84 40.15
CA SER A 136 -19.07 24.44 39.82
C SER A 136 -20.54 24.17 40.19
N PRO A 137 -21.30 23.41 39.38
CA PRO A 137 -22.68 23.00 39.68
C PRO A 137 -22.83 22.36 41.07
N PHE A 138 -21.80 21.67 41.55
CA PHE A 138 -21.81 20.95 42.81
C PHE A 138 -21.40 21.79 44.03
N ARG A 139 -21.05 23.07 43.87
CA ARG A 139 -20.54 23.91 44.98
C ARG A 139 -21.52 23.97 46.15
N GLY A 140 -22.80 24.23 45.88
CA GLY A 140 -23.82 24.32 46.93
C GLY A 140 -24.03 22.98 47.66
N VAL A 141 -23.89 21.85 46.95
CA VAL A 141 -23.97 20.50 47.55
C VAL A 141 -22.76 20.23 48.43
N ALA A 142 -21.54 20.54 47.97
CA ALA A 142 -20.34 20.35 48.76
C ALA A 142 -20.36 21.20 50.05
N GLU A 143 -20.86 22.44 49.99
CA GLU A 143 -21.03 23.29 51.18
C GLU A 143 -22.09 22.73 52.13
N ALA A 144 -23.25 22.31 51.61
CA ALA A 144 -24.31 21.74 52.43
C ALA A 144 -23.89 20.43 53.13
N ILE A 145 -23.07 19.61 52.46
CA ILE A 145 -22.45 18.42 53.07
C ILE A 145 -21.47 18.86 54.16
N ARG A 146 -20.57 19.81 53.89
CA ARG A 146 -19.55 20.26 54.86
C ARG A 146 -20.16 20.67 56.19
N THR A 147 -21.25 21.43 56.16
CA THR A 147 -21.98 21.90 57.35
C THR A 147 -23.10 20.97 57.82
N ARG A 148 -23.27 19.82 57.15
CA ARG A 148 -24.36 18.86 57.38
C ARG A 148 -25.75 19.51 57.40
N SER A 149 -25.96 20.52 56.54
CA SER A 149 -27.24 21.21 56.41
C SER A 149 -28.21 20.52 55.45
N THR A 150 -27.76 19.44 54.80
CA THR A 150 -28.60 18.55 53.98
C THR A 150 -28.67 17.15 54.56
N SER A 151 -29.82 16.51 54.38
CA SER A 151 -30.04 15.09 54.69
C SER A 151 -29.48 14.15 53.62
N VAL A 152 -28.99 14.65 52.48
CA VAL A 152 -28.41 13.83 51.41
C VAL A 152 -26.88 13.84 51.50
N TYR A 153 -26.27 12.66 51.52
CA TYR A 153 -24.83 12.50 51.39
C TYR A 153 -24.48 12.01 49.98
N LEU A 154 -23.85 12.89 49.19
CA LEU A 154 -23.55 12.63 47.78
C LEU A 154 -22.14 12.04 47.63
N VAL A 155 -22.04 10.89 46.93
CA VAL A 155 -20.77 10.30 46.49
C VAL A 155 -20.76 10.32 44.98
N LEU A 156 -19.73 10.94 44.40
CA LEU A 156 -19.57 11.06 42.96
C LEU A 156 -18.52 10.08 42.44
N ALA A 157 -18.79 9.39 41.34
CA ALA A 157 -17.86 8.43 40.76
C ALA A 157 -17.51 8.81 39.30
N PHE A 158 -16.29 9.31 39.11
CA PHE A 158 -15.79 9.82 37.83
C PHE A 158 -14.81 8.86 37.15
N GLY A 159 -14.81 8.86 35.82
CA GLY A 159 -13.65 8.51 35.01
C GLY A 159 -12.58 9.63 34.99
N PRO A 160 -11.31 9.31 34.71
CA PRO A 160 -10.23 10.31 34.59
C PRO A 160 -10.48 11.22 33.39
N SER A 161 -11.01 12.42 33.64
CA SER A 161 -11.52 13.33 32.60
C SER A 161 -11.26 14.80 32.93
N SER A 162 -11.38 15.69 31.93
CA SER A 162 -11.41 17.14 32.18
C SER A 162 -12.62 17.55 33.02
N THR A 163 -13.71 16.79 32.95
CA THR A 163 -14.92 16.98 33.73
C THR A 163 -14.66 16.92 35.23
N LEU A 164 -13.81 15.97 35.66
CA LEU A 164 -13.36 15.88 37.05
C LEU A 164 -12.69 17.18 37.50
N LYS A 165 -11.80 17.77 36.67
CA LYS A 165 -11.11 19.02 37.00
C LYS A 165 -12.08 20.16 37.26
N GLU A 166 -13.10 20.29 36.44
CA GLU A 166 -14.04 21.39 36.59
C GLU A 166 -15.06 21.16 37.71
N ALA A 167 -15.58 19.94 37.81
CA ALA A 167 -16.61 19.60 38.79
C ALA A 167 -16.09 19.70 40.23
N VAL A 168 -14.83 19.29 40.43
CA VAL A 168 -14.28 19.04 41.77
C VAL A 168 -13.11 19.96 42.12
N PHE A 169 -12.36 20.51 41.16
CA PHE A 169 -11.18 21.34 41.46
C PHE A 169 -11.56 22.83 41.60
N GLY A 170 -10.69 23.62 42.22
CA GLY A 170 -10.99 25.02 42.58
C GLY A 170 -11.77 25.13 43.90
N PRO A 171 -12.83 25.93 44.02
CA PRO A 171 -13.57 26.13 45.27
C PRO A 171 -14.22 24.87 45.84
N VAL A 172 -14.48 23.85 45.02
CA VAL A 172 -15.02 22.55 45.47
C VAL A 172 -13.92 21.64 46.03
N ALA A 173 -12.66 21.89 45.69
CA ALA A 173 -11.54 20.99 45.98
C ALA A 173 -11.29 20.80 47.47
N TRP A 174 -11.30 21.90 48.23
CA TRP A 174 -11.07 21.85 49.68
C TRP A 174 -12.27 21.33 50.47
N ARG A 175 -13.41 21.11 49.82
CA ARG A 175 -14.66 20.55 50.38
C ARG A 175 -14.91 19.10 49.99
N SER A 176 -14.00 18.53 49.20
CA SER A 176 -14.11 17.19 48.65
C SER A 176 -12.90 16.35 49.04
N ARG A 177 -13.07 15.03 49.10
CA ARG A 177 -11.96 14.07 49.20
C ARG A 177 -11.95 13.17 47.98
N VAL A 178 -10.86 13.24 47.22
CA VAL A 178 -10.68 12.44 46.01
C VAL A 178 -10.00 11.13 46.37
N PHE A 179 -10.60 10.01 45.93
CA PHE A 179 -10.11 8.66 46.09
C PHE A 179 -9.85 8.05 44.73
N THR A 180 -8.58 7.89 44.37
CA THR A 180 -8.17 7.32 43.09
C THR A 180 -8.01 5.80 43.23
N LEU A 181 -8.82 5.02 42.51
CA LEU A 181 -8.67 3.55 42.51
C LEU A 181 -7.38 3.16 41.76
N PRO A 182 -6.45 2.45 42.42
CA PRO A 182 -5.18 2.08 41.81
C PRO A 182 -5.36 0.98 40.76
N LEU A 183 -4.39 0.87 39.85
CA LEU A 183 -4.26 -0.33 39.03
C LEU A 183 -3.87 -1.53 39.92
N LEU A 184 -4.13 -2.74 39.42
CA LEU A 184 -3.64 -3.95 40.07
C LEU A 184 -2.11 -4.03 39.93
N PRO A 185 -1.39 -4.19 41.05
CA PRO A 185 0.00 -4.58 41.02
C PRO A 185 0.17 -5.93 40.32
N LYS A 186 1.26 -6.08 39.57
CA LYS A 186 1.56 -7.32 38.84
C LYS A 186 1.57 -8.55 39.76
N GLN A 187 2.00 -8.41 41.01
CA GLN A 187 2.03 -9.49 42.00
C GLN A 187 0.63 -10.00 42.36
N VAL A 188 -0.40 -9.16 42.27
CA VAL A 188 -1.79 -9.59 42.44
C VAL A 188 -2.22 -10.45 41.24
N ILE A 189 -1.93 -10.00 40.02
CA ILE A 189 -2.24 -10.74 38.80
C ILE A 189 -1.50 -12.08 38.76
N GLU A 190 -0.23 -12.10 39.17
CA GLU A 190 0.57 -13.32 39.25
C GLU A 190 -0.07 -14.37 40.17
N ARG A 191 -0.60 -13.95 41.33
CA ARG A 191 -1.35 -14.86 42.21
C ARG A 191 -2.60 -15.40 41.52
N MET A 192 -3.38 -14.55 40.85
CA MET A 192 -4.58 -14.99 40.11
C MET A 192 -4.24 -16.00 39.01
N VAL A 193 -3.15 -15.77 38.27
CA VAL A 193 -2.66 -16.69 37.23
C VAL A 193 -2.19 -18.01 37.86
N ARG A 194 -1.43 -17.96 38.96
CA ARG A 194 -0.93 -19.15 39.67
C ARG A 194 -2.08 -19.97 40.28
N GLU A 195 -3.09 -19.34 40.86
CA GLU A 195 -4.31 -20.01 41.35
C GLU A 195 -5.05 -20.74 40.22
N LYS A 196 -5.06 -20.16 39.02
CA LYS A 196 -5.75 -20.74 37.86
C LYS A 196 -4.98 -21.87 37.20
N LEU A 197 -3.65 -21.73 37.07
CA LEU A 197 -2.80 -22.64 36.28
C LEU A 197 -1.99 -23.64 37.13
N GLY A 198 -1.93 -23.43 38.45
CA GLY A 198 -0.97 -24.09 39.34
C GLY A 198 0.48 -23.82 38.93
N ASP A 199 1.39 -24.71 39.31
CA ASP A 199 2.81 -24.66 38.91
C ASP A 199 3.09 -25.30 37.54
N SER A 200 2.05 -25.47 36.71
CA SER A 200 2.12 -26.26 35.48
C SER A 200 3.02 -25.67 34.38
N LEU A 201 3.50 -24.45 34.55
CA LEU A 201 4.43 -23.76 33.66
C LEU A 201 5.72 -23.28 34.36
N GLY A 202 5.88 -23.56 35.66
CA GLY A 202 7.02 -23.12 36.45
C GLY A 202 7.35 -21.64 36.25
N GLU A 203 8.55 -21.37 35.76
CA GLU A 203 9.10 -20.02 35.56
C GLU A 203 8.34 -19.16 34.53
N ALA A 204 7.55 -19.75 33.63
CA ALA A 204 6.78 -18.98 32.63
C ALA A 204 5.48 -18.38 33.20
N THR A 205 5.03 -18.82 34.39
CA THR A 205 3.83 -18.27 35.06
C THR A 205 4.01 -16.79 35.39
N ASP A 206 5.20 -16.40 35.81
CA ASP A 206 5.57 -15.03 36.12
C ASP A 206 5.45 -14.12 34.87
N LEU A 207 6.09 -14.54 33.77
CA LEU A 207 6.08 -13.83 32.49
C LEU A 207 4.68 -13.79 31.85
N LEU A 208 3.84 -14.80 32.07
CA LEU A 208 2.43 -14.76 31.67
C LEU A 208 1.64 -13.70 32.46
N ALA A 209 1.95 -13.51 33.74
CA ALA A 209 1.32 -12.47 34.55
C ALA A 209 1.66 -11.07 34.01
N ASN A 210 2.88 -10.86 33.52
CA ASN A 210 3.26 -9.63 32.81
C ASN A 210 2.40 -9.42 31.57
N THR A 211 2.21 -10.46 30.74
CA THR A 211 1.35 -10.39 29.55
C THR A 211 -0.10 -10.03 29.90
N VAL A 212 -0.65 -10.64 30.96
CA VAL A 212 -1.98 -10.29 31.46
C VAL A 212 -2.01 -8.85 31.97
N TRP A 213 -0.96 -8.39 32.66
CA TRP A 213 -0.86 -7.00 33.13
C TRP A 213 -0.83 -6.03 31.96
N TRP A 214 0.00 -6.25 30.94
CA TRP A 214 0.08 -5.39 29.75
C TRP A 214 -1.21 -5.36 28.95
N ALA A 215 -1.83 -6.52 28.74
CA ALA A 215 -3.11 -6.60 28.03
C ALA A 215 -4.23 -5.89 28.81
N SER A 216 -4.34 -6.13 30.12
CA SER A 216 -5.38 -5.51 30.97
C SER A 216 -5.07 -4.08 31.42
N LYS A 217 -3.80 -3.67 31.33
CA LYS A 217 -3.22 -2.47 31.94
C LYS A 217 -3.48 -2.42 33.45
N GLY A 218 -3.43 -3.56 34.11
CA GLY A 218 -3.74 -3.68 35.54
C GLY A 218 -5.21 -3.43 35.91
N ARG A 219 -6.14 -3.30 34.97
CA ARG A 219 -7.57 -3.07 35.28
C ARG A 219 -8.25 -4.39 35.67
N ILE A 220 -8.83 -4.44 36.87
CA ILE A 220 -9.37 -5.68 37.48
C ILE A 220 -10.35 -6.44 36.58
N ALA A 221 -11.30 -5.76 35.93
CA ALA A 221 -12.31 -6.42 35.10
C ALA A 221 -11.68 -7.16 33.91
N TRP A 222 -10.72 -6.51 33.26
CA TRP A 222 -9.98 -7.07 32.13
C TRP A 222 -8.98 -8.13 32.56
N ALA A 223 -8.24 -7.90 33.65
CA ALA A 223 -7.29 -8.86 34.20
C ALA A 223 -7.99 -10.17 34.56
N ARG A 224 -9.10 -10.10 35.30
CA ARG A 224 -9.89 -11.29 35.66
C ARG A 224 -10.41 -12.03 34.42
N MET A 225 -10.97 -11.29 33.46
CA MET A 225 -11.45 -11.87 32.21
C MET A 225 -10.32 -12.59 31.45
N LEU A 226 -9.14 -11.99 31.33
CA LEU A 226 -7.98 -12.58 30.65
C LEU A 226 -7.43 -13.79 31.39
N VAL A 227 -7.37 -13.76 32.72
CA VAL A 227 -6.99 -14.93 33.54
C VAL A 227 -7.97 -16.09 33.31
N ASP A 228 -9.28 -15.80 33.29
CA ASP A 228 -10.30 -16.82 33.15
C ASP A 228 -10.41 -17.41 31.75
N THR A 229 -10.17 -16.61 30.70
CA THR A 229 -10.44 -17.00 29.31
C THR A 229 -9.19 -17.23 28.46
N VAL A 230 -8.09 -16.52 28.71
CA VAL A 230 -6.90 -16.49 27.85
C VAL A 230 -5.70 -17.20 28.48
N ALA A 231 -5.45 -17.03 29.78
CA ALA A 231 -4.23 -17.52 30.43
C ALA A 231 -4.03 -19.04 30.26
N ALA A 232 -5.08 -19.84 30.44
CA ALA A 232 -5.01 -21.30 30.24
C ALA A 232 -4.80 -21.70 28.77
N LYS A 233 -5.40 -20.95 27.83
CA LYS A 233 -5.20 -21.18 26.39
C LYS A 233 -3.77 -20.84 25.97
N LEU A 234 -3.23 -19.72 26.43
CA LEU A 234 -1.84 -19.32 26.20
C LEU A 234 -0.88 -20.34 26.79
N ALA A 235 -1.15 -20.81 28.01
CA ALA A 235 -0.35 -21.84 28.65
C ALA A 235 -0.31 -23.14 27.84
N SER A 236 -1.45 -23.59 27.30
CA SER A 236 -1.51 -24.73 26.40
C SER A 236 -0.77 -24.47 25.09
N ALA A 237 -0.91 -23.29 24.50
CA ALA A 237 -0.27 -22.93 23.23
C ALA A 237 1.26 -22.87 23.36
N LEU A 238 1.79 -22.33 24.46
CA LEU A 238 3.23 -22.28 24.75
C LEU A 238 3.86 -23.68 24.78
N ARG A 239 3.13 -24.70 25.24
CA ARG A 239 3.60 -26.11 25.21
C ARG A 239 3.59 -26.72 23.81
N SER A 240 2.75 -26.21 22.91
CA SER A 240 2.60 -26.73 21.55
C SER A 240 3.59 -26.10 20.56
N GLY A 241 4.14 -24.93 20.87
CA GLY A 241 5.13 -24.25 20.03
C GLY A 241 4.67 -22.88 19.50
N PRO A 242 5.57 -22.15 18.83
CA PRO A 242 5.38 -20.75 18.46
C PRO A 242 4.22 -20.52 17.49
N GLU A 243 3.95 -21.41 16.53
CA GLU A 243 2.85 -21.21 15.58
C GLU A 243 1.48 -21.26 16.28
N LYS A 244 1.36 -22.10 17.33
CA LYS A 244 0.11 -22.21 18.08
C LYS A 244 -0.12 -20.99 18.96
N VAL A 245 0.95 -20.42 19.52
CA VAL A 245 0.91 -19.15 20.25
C VAL A 245 0.47 -18.02 19.31
N GLU A 246 1.08 -17.92 18.12
CA GLU A 246 0.72 -16.91 17.12
C GLU A 246 -0.75 -17.02 16.69
N SER A 247 -1.20 -18.24 16.41
CA SER A 247 -2.60 -18.52 16.06
C SER A 247 -3.58 -18.07 17.15
N LEU A 248 -3.23 -18.26 18.43
CA LEU A 248 -4.06 -17.83 19.54
C LEU A 248 -4.05 -16.29 19.69
N LEU A 249 -2.89 -15.65 19.67
CA LEU A 249 -2.76 -14.20 19.79
C LEU A 249 -3.53 -13.46 18.70
N LEU A 250 -3.49 -13.97 17.45
CA LEU A 250 -4.19 -13.38 16.32
C LEU A 250 -5.67 -13.79 16.22
N GLY A 251 -6.05 -14.92 16.80
CA GLY A 251 -7.39 -15.51 16.66
C GLY A 251 -8.34 -15.29 17.84
N GLU A 252 -7.84 -15.07 19.04
CA GLU A 252 -8.68 -15.01 20.25
C GLU A 252 -9.51 -13.72 20.32
N GLU A 253 -10.83 -13.88 20.38
CA GLU A 253 -11.78 -12.76 20.45
C GLU A 253 -11.60 -11.93 21.73
N ALA A 254 -11.31 -12.58 22.86
CA ALA A 254 -11.06 -11.90 24.13
C ALA A 254 -9.94 -10.86 24.00
N LEU A 255 -8.83 -11.20 23.34
CA LEU A 255 -7.69 -10.29 23.10
C LEU A 255 -8.01 -9.15 22.11
N SER A 256 -9.05 -9.31 21.29
CA SER A 256 -9.48 -8.29 20.31
C SER A 256 -10.42 -7.25 20.91
N ARG A 257 -10.92 -7.47 22.15
CA ARG A 257 -11.75 -6.51 22.87
C ARG A 257 -11.00 -5.21 23.13
N GLU A 258 -11.75 -4.12 23.23
CA GLU A 258 -11.22 -2.79 23.46
C GLU A 258 -11.43 -2.35 24.91
N ILE A 259 -10.38 -1.75 25.48
CA ILE A 259 -10.43 -1.14 26.81
C ILE A 259 -11.18 0.19 26.75
N VAL A 260 -10.84 0.96 25.72
CA VAL A 260 -11.50 2.19 25.26
C VAL A 260 -11.47 2.12 23.74
N GLU A 261 -12.40 2.82 23.11
CA GLU A 261 -12.57 2.78 21.66
C GLU A 261 -11.25 3.08 20.90
N GLY A 262 -10.89 2.19 19.98
CA GLY A 262 -9.63 2.25 19.22
C GLY A 262 -8.40 1.65 19.94
N VAL A 263 -8.53 1.13 21.16
CA VAL A 263 -7.41 0.58 21.95
C VAL A 263 -7.69 -0.87 22.37
N PRO A 264 -7.24 -1.87 21.59
CA PRO A 264 -7.46 -3.28 21.90
C PRO A 264 -6.57 -3.77 23.05
N LEU A 265 -6.96 -4.89 23.67
CA LEU A 265 -6.13 -5.63 24.63
C LEU A 265 -4.88 -6.23 23.96
N PHE A 266 -4.93 -6.51 22.65
CA PHE A 266 -3.80 -6.92 21.82
C PHE A 266 -3.95 -6.35 20.40
N ASP A 267 -2.94 -5.62 19.93
CA ASP A 267 -2.92 -5.03 18.60
C ASP A 267 -2.27 -5.98 17.57
N LYS A 268 -3.10 -6.58 16.72
CA LYS A 268 -2.65 -7.48 15.64
C LYS A 268 -1.79 -6.77 14.60
N THR A 269 -2.00 -5.47 14.37
CA THR A 269 -1.21 -4.69 13.42
C THR A 269 0.16 -4.40 14.02
N GLY A 270 0.18 -3.90 15.27
CA GLY A 270 1.42 -3.68 16.02
C GLY A 270 2.24 -4.96 16.16
N TYR A 271 1.61 -6.10 16.40
CA TYR A 271 2.28 -7.41 16.40
C TYR A 271 2.96 -7.74 15.07
N ARG A 272 2.28 -7.53 13.94
CA ARG A 272 2.86 -7.78 12.61
C ARG A 272 4.06 -6.87 12.32
N GLU A 273 4.02 -5.63 12.80
CA GLU A 273 5.16 -4.70 12.70
C GLU A 273 6.35 -5.18 13.52
N VAL A 274 6.15 -5.49 14.81
CA VAL A 274 7.21 -6.03 15.68
C VAL A 274 7.79 -7.29 15.06
N ARG A 275 6.94 -8.17 14.52
CA ARG A 275 7.36 -9.39 13.83
C ARG A 275 8.24 -9.11 12.62
N ARG A 276 8.09 -7.97 11.93
CA ARG A 276 8.95 -7.60 10.80
C ARG A 276 10.34 -7.17 11.23
N LEU A 277 10.47 -6.53 12.40
CA LEU A 277 11.73 -6.00 12.94
C LEU A 277 12.67 -7.06 13.55
N VAL A 278 12.18 -8.28 13.76
CA VAL A 278 12.96 -9.39 14.30
C VAL A 278 13.30 -10.36 13.17
N GLU A 279 14.56 -10.73 12.98
CA GLU A 279 14.95 -11.67 11.92
C GLU A 279 14.33 -13.05 12.15
N ASP A 280 14.49 -13.59 13.36
CA ASP A 280 13.87 -14.83 13.80
C ASP A 280 12.36 -14.66 14.09
N LYS A 281 11.53 -14.91 13.08
CA LYS A 281 10.07 -14.75 13.18
C LYS A 281 9.43 -15.69 14.21
N ALA A 282 10.04 -16.84 14.49
CA ALA A 282 9.48 -17.82 15.43
C ALA A 282 9.64 -17.39 16.90
N LEU A 283 10.55 -16.46 17.17
CA LEU A 283 10.78 -15.91 18.50
C LEU A 283 9.67 -14.94 18.94
N VAL A 284 9.11 -14.19 17.98
CA VAL A 284 8.18 -13.08 18.24
C VAL A 284 6.89 -13.51 18.94
N PRO A 285 6.19 -14.60 18.55
CA PRO A 285 5.02 -15.09 19.28
C PRO A 285 5.32 -15.38 20.76
N LEU A 286 6.50 -15.95 21.05
CA LEU A 286 6.90 -16.31 22.42
C LEU A 286 7.17 -15.07 23.26
N LEU A 287 7.96 -14.12 22.74
CA LEU A 287 8.27 -12.88 23.47
C LEU A 287 7.05 -11.94 23.61
N ALA A 288 6.09 -12.01 22.69
CA ALA A 288 4.82 -11.31 22.84
C ALA A 288 3.95 -11.95 23.94
N ALA A 289 3.97 -13.28 24.08
CA ALA A 289 3.21 -14.01 25.09
C ALA A 289 3.90 -14.08 26.47
N LEU A 290 5.22 -13.85 26.53
CA LEU A 290 6.05 -13.89 27.73
C LEU A 290 6.77 -12.55 27.90
N VAL A 291 6.02 -11.49 28.20
CA VAL A 291 6.58 -10.15 28.30
C VAL A 291 7.56 -10.05 29.48
N GLY A 292 8.76 -9.53 29.25
CA GLY A 292 9.82 -9.40 30.24
C GLY A 292 11.08 -10.19 29.86
N PRO A 293 12.06 -10.32 30.78
CA PRO A 293 13.31 -11.03 30.51
C PRO A 293 13.10 -12.54 30.52
N VAL A 294 13.05 -13.13 29.33
CA VAL A 294 12.90 -14.57 29.10
C VAL A 294 14.28 -15.23 29.00
N PRO A 295 14.63 -16.21 29.86
CA PRO A 295 15.90 -16.93 29.74
C PRO A 295 16.02 -17.62 28.37
N LEU A 296 17.23 -17.65 27.81
CA LEU A 296 17.45 -18.33 26.53
C LEU A 296 17.15 -19.83 26.63
N SER A 297 17.52 -20.49 27.73
CA SER A 297 17.21 -21.90 27.98
C SER A 297 15.72 -22.23 27.86
N LEU A 298 14.85 -21.30 28.29
CA LEU A 298 13.41 -21.44 28.19
C LEU A 298 12.92 -21.28 26.75
N LEU A 299 13.46 -20.31 26.01
CA LEU A 299 13.13 -20.09 24.60
C LEU A 299 13.59 -21.26 23.73
N GLU A 300 14.80 -21.76 23.95
CA GLU A 300 15.36 -22.93 23.24
C GLU A 300 14.50 -24.17 23.44
N LYS A 301 14.05 -24.40 24.68
CA LYS A 301 13.14 -25.49 25.00
C LYS A 301 11.80 -25.36 24.27
N MET A 302 11.27 -24.16 24.11
CA MET A 302 10.00 -23.92 23.41
C MET A 302 10.12 -23.95 21.88
N LEU A 303 11.28 -23.58 21.35
CA LEU A 303 11.56 -23.58 19.91
C LEU A 303 12.09 -24.92 19.40
N GLY A 304 12.67 -25.75 20.27
CA GLY A 304 13.32 -27.00 19.91
C GLY A 304 14.67 -26.83 19.20
N ARG A 305 15.28 -25.64 19.30
CA ARG A 305 16.58 -25.29 18.71
C ARG A 305 17.29 -24.20 19.52
N GLU A 306 18.60 -24.08 19.33
CA GLU A 306 19.42 -23.03 19.93
C GLU A 306 18.98 -21.63 19.47
N VAL A 307 19.04 -20.65 20.37
CA VAL A 307 18.71 -19.24 20.10
C VAL A 307 19.97 -18.40 20.23
N LEU A 308 20.43 -17.86 19.11
CA LEU A 308 21.62 -17.00 19.09
C LEU A 308 21.24 -15.54 19.37
N PRO A 309 21.92 -14.84 20.30
CA PRO A 309 21.73 -13.43 20.52
C PRO A 309 22.17 -12.62 19.31
N GLU A 310 21.26 -11.86 18.72
CA GLU A 310 21.53 -11.01 17.56
C GLU A 310 21.16 -9.56 17.86
N ALA A 311 21.84 -8.62 17.21
CA ALA A 311 21.50 -7.21 17.32
C ALA A 311 20.13 -6.96 16.69
N SER A 312 19.15 -6.57 17.51
CA SER A 312 17.79 -6.29 17.06
C SER A 312 17.34 -4.91 17.52
N LEU A 313 16.60 -4.22 16.66
CA LEU A 313 15.91 -2.98 17.02
C LEU A 313 14.70 -3.25 17.93
N ALA A 314 14.19 -4.49 17.95
CA ALA A 314 12.97 -4.85 18.67
C ALA A 314 13.20 -5.75 19.89
N VAL A 315 14.28 -6.53 19.91
CA VAL A 315 14.63 -7.45 21.00
C VAL A 315 15.93 -6.99 21.66
N VAL A 316 15.97 -7.00 22.99
CA VAL A 316 17.19 -6.80 23.77
C VAL A 316 17.66 -8.15 24.31
N TYR A 317 18.94 -8.44 24.12
CA TYR A 317 19.63 -9.59 24.71
C TYR A 317 20.67 -9.08 25.70
N SER A 318 20.61 -9.52 26.95
CA SER A 318 21.58 -9.09 27.97
C SER A 318 21.76 -10.12 29.08
N ARG A 319 22.95 -10.12 29.68
CA ARG A 319 23.22 -10.75 30.98
C ARG A 319 23.21 -9.74 32.13
N THR A 320 23.19 -8.45 31.83
CA THR A 320 23.18 -7.40 32.84
C THR A 320 21.74 -7.11 33.21
N ALA A 321 21.44 -7.20 34.49
CA ALA A 321 20.13 -6.95 35.06
C ALA A 321 20.21 -5.95 36.21
N VAL A 322 19.06 -5.43 36.58
CA VAL A 322 18.86 -4.55 37.74
C VAL A 322 17.63 -5.03 38.50
N ARG A 323 17.69 -5.01 39.84
CA ARG A 323 16.51 -5.23 40.67
C ARG A 323 15.55 -4.05 40.54
N VAL A 324 14.26 -4.33 40.43
CA VAL A 324 13.22 -3.30 40.36
C VAL A 324 13.26 -2.42 41.61
N GLU A 325 13.43 -3.01 42.80
CA GLU A 325 13.52 -2.27 44.07
C GLU A 325 14.70 -1.29 44.10
N ASP A 326 15.87 -1.74 43.64
CA ASP A 326 17.08 -0.93 43.57
C ASP A 326 16.92 0.24 42.58
N LEU A 327 16.30 -0.01 41.41
CA LEU A 327 15.97 1.04 40.45
C LEU A 327 14.97 2.06 41.01
N LEU A 328 13.91 1.58 41.68
CA LEU A 328 12.87 2.44 42.26
C LEU A 328 13.43 3.31 43.38
N SER A 329 14.30 2.77 44.23
CA SER A 329 14.93 3.54 45.31
C SER A 329 15.77 4.71 44.78
N GLU A 330 16.60 4.46 43.76
CA GLU A 330 17.38 5.50 43.09
C GLU A 330 16.49 6.52 42.37
N ALA A 331 15.46 6.04 41.67
CA ALA A 331 14.50 6.91 40.98
C ALA A 331 13.72 7.78 41.97
N GLU A 332 13.19 7.24 43.06
CA GLU A 332 12.48 7.97 44.12
C GLU A 332 13.36 9.04 44.76
N SER A 333 14.61 8.70 45.08
CA SER A 333 15.60 9.62 45.62
C SER A 333 15.84 10.81 44.68
N TRP A 334 15.98 10.53 43.37
CA TRP A 334 16.14 11.55 42.35
C TRP A 334 14.87 12.41 42.16
N ILE A 335 13.71 11.77 42.00
CA ILE A 335 12.40 12.42 41.82
C ILE A 335 12.12 13.34 42.99
N THR A 336 12.37 12.88 44.22
CA THR A 336 12.15 13.68 45.45
C THR A 336 12.98 14.96 45.43
N ARG A 337 14.26 14.88 45.04
CA ARG A 337 15.12 16.07 44.92
C ARG A 337 14.60 17.02 43.84
N TYR A 338 14.22 16.48 42.68
CA TYR A 338 13.72 17.28 41.55
C TYR A 338 12.37 17.94 41.86
N ALA A 339 11.44 17.21 42.49
CA ALA A 339 10.15 17.70 42.96
C ALA A 339 10.32 18.87 43.94
N ARG A 340 11.21 18.73 44.93
CA ARG A 340 11.55 19.82 45.88
C ARG A 340 12.09 21.06 45.16
N ALA A 341 12.96 20.88 44.17
CA ALA A 341 13.49 22.00 43.40
C ALA A 341 12.43 22.70 42.53
N LYS A 342 11.38 21.98 42.10
CA LYS A 342 10.27 22.51 41.31
C LYS A 342 9.06 22.97 42.13
N GLY A 343 9.08 22.75 43.45
CA GLY A 343 7.96 23.09 44.34
C GLY A 343 6.74 22.17 44.18
N PHE A 344 6.95 20.93 43.72
CA PHE A 344 5.87 19.95 43.59
C PHE A 344 5.58 19.27 44.94
N GLN A 345 4.35 18.76 45.11
CA GLN A 345 3.91 18.14 46.35
C GLN A 345 4.48 16.73 46.52
N ALA A 346 4.54 16.25 47.77
CA ALA A 346 5.00 14.90 48.09
C ALA A 346 4.09 13.82 47.49
N SER A 347 2.78 14.07 47.42
CA SER A 347 1.81 13.19 46.75
C SER A 347 2.15 12.96 45.28
N SER A 348 2.68 13.95 44.58
CA SER A 348 3.12 13.80 43.18
C SER A 348 4.32 12.88 43.03
N VAL A 349 5.18 12.82 44.05
CA VAL A 349 6.29 11.86 44.10
C VAL A 349 5.76 10.44 44.28
N GLU A 350 4.84 10.24 45.23
CA GLU A 350 4.20 8.95 45.48
C GLU A 350 3.47 8.42 44.23
N HIS A 351 2.70 9.27 43.55
CA HIS A 351 2.03 8.94 42.29
C HIS A 351 3.02 8.56 41.17
N ALA A 352 4.12 9.32 41.04
CA ALA A 352 5.16 9.04 40.04
C ALA A 352 5.86 7.70 40.28
N VAL A 353 6.27 7.44 41.53
CA VAL A 353 6.94 6.20 41.93
C VAL A 353 6.00 5.01 41.76
N SER A 354 4.73 5.14 42.14
CA SER A 354 3.74 4.08 41.98
C SER A 354 3.52 3.71 40.51
N ALA A 355 3.37 4.69 39.61
CA ALA A 355 3.21 4.41 38.19
C ALA A 355 4.47 3.72 37.59
N LEU A 356 5.66 4.17 37.99
CA LEU A 356 6.92 3.54 37.60
C LEU A 356 7.05 2.10 38.11
N GLU A 357 6.67 1.86 39.36
CA GLU A 357 6.68 0.52 39.96
C GLU A 357 5.79 -0.44 39.17
N HIS A 358 4.55 -0.05 38.85
CA HIS A 358 3.63 -0.92 38.11
C HIS A 358 4.20 -1.35 36.75
N VAL A 359 4.77 -0.42 35.98
CA VAL A 359 5.34 -0.71 34.66
C VAL A 359 6.64 -1.51 34.77
N ALA A 360 7.51 -1.16 35.72
CA ALA A 360 8.78 -1.87 35.94
C ALA A 360 8.54 -3.32 36.37
N GLN A 361 7.63 -3.55 37.33
CA GLN A 361 7.27 -4.90 37.78
C GLN A 361 6.69 -5.74 36.64
N ALA A 362 5.85 -5.15 35.79
CA ALA A 362 5.25 -5.81 34.62
C ALA A 362 6.20 -6.04 33.44
N TRP A 363 7.45 -5.59 33.52
CA TRP A 363 8.52 -5.92 32.58
C TRP A 363 9.69 -6.67 33.24
N SER A 364 9.48 -7.19 34.45
CA SER A 364 10.48 -7.92 35.24
C SER A 364 10.18 -9.42 35.34
N ARG A 365 11.19 -10.22 35.68
CA ARG A 365 11.04 -11.62 36.09
C ARG A 365 11.70 -11.80 37.44
N GLY A 366 10.95 -12.29 38.43
CA GLY A 366 11.45 -12.41 39.81
C GLY A 366 11.98 -11.10 40.38
N GLY A 367 11.44 -9.96 39.96
CA GLY A 367 11.89 -8.63 40.36
C GLY A 367 13.18 -8.14 39.68
N LEU A 368 13.71 -8.88 38.69
CA LEU A 368 14.87 -8.49 37.88
C LEU A 368 14.44 -8.03 36.50
N MET A 369 15.04 -6.95 36.01
CA MET A 369 14.86 -6.43 34.64
C MET A 369 16.19 -6.39 33.90
N ILE A 370 16.16 -6.50 32.57
CA ILE A 370 17.36 -6.26 31.75
C ILE A 370 17.77 -4.79 31.87
N TYR A 371 19.05 -4.55 32.15
CA TYR A 371 19.62 -3.21 32.15
C TYR A 371 20.17 -2.90 30.75
N GLU A 372 19.43 -2.10 29.99
CA GLU A 372 19.87 -1.44 28.76
C GLU A 372 19.32 0.00 28.78
N PRO A 373 20.18 1.05 28.72
CA PRO A 373 19.75 2.42 28.95
C PRO A 373 18.60 2.90 28.05
N GLN A 374 18.57 2.49 26.78
CA GLN A 374 17.52 2.91 25.86
C GLN A 374 16.16 2.30 26.23
N SER A 375 16.14 1.04 26.64
CA SER A 375 14.95 0.31 27.10
C SER A 375 14.43 0.93 28.39
N LEU A 376 15.31 1.34 29.31
CA LEU A 376 14.91 2.07 30.52
C LEU A 376 14.28 3.44 30.19
N ARG A 377 14.82 4.18 29.22
CA ARG A 377 14.20 5.45 28.76
C ARG A 377 12.80 5.21 28.19
N GLU A 378 12.65 4.17 27.35
CA GLU A 378 11.34 3.78 26.81
C GLU A 378 10.37 3.39 27.93
N LEU A 379 10.84 2.64 28.92
CA LEU A 379 10.06 2.23 30.09
C LEU A 379 9.59 3.43 30.92
N PHE A 380 10.46 4.41 31.16
CA PHE A 380 10.09 5.66 31.86
C PHE A 380 9.04 6.45 31.09
N SER A 381 9.16 6.53 29.76
CA SER A 381 8.13 7.17 28.93
C SER A 381 6.77 6.47 29.10
N LEU A 382 6.74 5.13 29.08
CA LEU A 382 5.51 4.36 29.28
C LEU A 382 4.95 4.50 30.69
N ALA A 383 5.80 4.54 31.71
CA ALA A 383 5.39 4.83 33.09
C ALA A 383 4.78 6.22 33.23
N ALA A 384 5.32 7.22 32.54
CA ALA A 384 4.72 8.56 32.51
C ALA A 384 3.33 8.55 31.84
N ASP A 385 3.15 7.75 30.78
CA ASP A 385 1.85 7.59 30.12
C ASP A 385 0.82 6.92 31.03
N VAL A 386 1.23 5.90 31.78
CA VAL A 386 0.41 5.26 32.82
C VAL A 386 0.08 6.25 33.94
N ALA A 387 1.04 7.08 34.38
CA ALA A 387 0.79 8.09 35.40
C ALA A 387 -0.28 9.10 34.97
N ARG A 388 -0.28 9.56 33.71
CA ARG A 388 -1.34 10.46 33.21
C ARG A 388 -2.72 9.82 33.15
N GLU A 389 -2.76 8.51 32.90
CA GLU A 389 -3.99 7.76 32.80
C GLU A 389 -4.66 7.58 34.17
N ILE A 390 -3.88 7.23 35.19
CA ILE A 390 -4.38 6.97 36.55
C ILE A 390 -4.55 8.28 37.32
N TYR A 391 -3.55 9.15 37.29
CA TYR A 391 -3.45 10.38 38.08
C TYR A 391 -3.70 11.61 37.19
N SER A 392 -4.80 11.59 36.43
CA SER A 392 -5.15 12.67 35.49
C SER A 392 -5.30 14.06 36.14
N ASP A 393 -5.59 14.06 37.44
CA ASP A 393 -5.64 15.22 38.33
C ASP A 393 -4.28 15.76 38.75
N ASP A 394 -3.23 14.93 38.70
CA ASP A 394 -1.86 15.28 39.04
C ASP A 394 -0.93 15.24 37.81
N PRO A 395 -0.87 16.33 37.01
CA PRO A 395 0.00 16.38 35.85
C PRO A 395 1.50 16.36 36.22
N HIS A 396 1.86 16.65 37.47
CA HIS A 396 3.25 16.71 37.91
C HIS A 396 3.85 15.31 38.05
N ALA A 397 3.06 14.31 38.45
CA ALA A 397 3.50 12.92 38.54
C ALA A 397 4.17 12.43 37.23
N ALA A 398 3.52 12.69 36.09
CA ALA A 398 4.07 12.30 34.79
C ALA A 398 5.30 13.13 34.39
N GLN A 399 5.32 14.44 34.71
CA GLN A 399 6.48 15.31 34.44
C GLN A 399 7.73 14.88 35.22
N LEU A 400 7.53 14.40 36.46
CA LEU A 400 8.61 13.87 37.29
C LEU A 400 9.26 12.64 36.65
N ILE A 401 8.46 11.71 36.12
CA ILE A 401 8.96 10.51 35.43
C ILE A 401 9.66 10.88 34.12
N GLU A 402 9.10 11.80 33.32
CA GLU A 402 9.72 12.25 32.07
C GLU A 402 11.09 12.91 32.26
N ALA A 403 11.33 13.50 33.42
CA ALA A 403 12.59 14.14 33.75
C ALA A 403 13.68 13.12 34.15
N LEU A 404 13.32 11.86 34.43
CA LEU A 404 14.28 10.80 34.72
C LEU A 404 15.09 10.45 33.47
N SER A 405 16.40 10.33 33.65
CA SER A 405 17.28 9.69 32.68
C SER A 405 18.01 8.53 33.35
N PRO A 406 18.12 7.35 32.70
CA PRO A 406 18.91 6.24 33.21
C PRO A 406 20.37 6.60 33.48
N ASP A 407 20.92 7.59 32.76
CA ASP A 407 22.29 8.07 32.94
C ASP A 407 22.49 8.84 34.26
N LEU A 408 21.40 9.30 34.87
CA LEU A 408 21.39 9.99 36.16
C LEU A 408 21.15 9.03 37.34
N LEU A 409 20.87 7.77 37.06
CA LEU A 409 20.63 6.72 38.04
C LEU A 409 21.86 5.81 38.08
N SER A 410 22.21 5.29 39.25
CA SER A 410 23.31 4.35 39.41
C SER A 410 22.90 3.14 40.25
N PRO A 411 21.83 2.42 39.85
CA PRO A 411 21.39 1.26 40.61
C PRO A 411 22.44 0.14 40.54
N PRO A 412 22.59 -0.65 41.62
CA PRO A 412 23.40 -1.87 41.60
C PRO A 412 23.04 -2.78 40.42
N LEU A 413 24.04 -3.14 39.63
CA LEU A 413 23.88 -4.03 38.49
C LEU A 413 24.24 -5.47 38.89
N GLU A 414 23.42 -6.41 38.43
CA GLU A 414 23.62 -7.84 38.63
C GLU A 414 23.88 -8.55 37.31
N ARG A 415 24.58 -9.68 37.40
CA ARG A 415 24.83 -10.54 36.24
C ARG A 415 23.98 -11.79 36.34
N LEU A 416 23.09 -11.98 35.37
CA LEU A 416 22.29 -13.18 35.23
C LEU A 416 23.18 -14.39 34.88
N ASP A 417 22.78 -15.57 35.37
CA ASP A 417 23.47 -16.84 35.13
C ASP A 417 23.56 -17.16 33.63
N GLU A 418 22.50 -16.84 32.90
CA GLU A 418 22.40 -16.95 31.44
C GLU A 418 21.87 -15.65 30.82
N PRO A 419 22.08 -15.40 29.52
CA PRO A 419 21.44 -14.28 28.84
C PRO A 419 19.92 -14.42 28.86
N ALA A 420 19.23 -13.30 28.94
CA ALA A 420 17.79 -13.21 28.75
C ALA A 420 17.48 -12.37 27.51
N ALA A 421 16.38 -12.70 26.83
CA ALA A 421 15.82 -11.95 25.73
C ALA A 421 14.50 -11.30 26.16
N ALA A 422 14.26 -10.06 25.75
CA ALA A 422 12.99 -9.37 25.97
C ALA A 422 12.64 -8.49 24.76
N LEU A 423 11.34 -8.33 24.48
CA LEU A 423 10.92 -7.22 23.63
C LEU A 423 11.23 -5.90 24.35
N LYS A 424 11.80 -4.95 23.61
CA LYS A 424 12.00 -3.60 24.11
C LYS A 424 10.65 -2.99 24.52
N PRO A 425 10.58 -2.16 25.58
CA PRO A 425 9.31 -1.62 26.06
C PRO A 425 8.49 -0.89 24.98
N GLY A 426 9.13 -0.16 24.07
CA GLY A 426 8.43 0.46 22.93
C GLY A 426 7.76 -0.55 22.00
N MET A 427 8.31 -1.76 21.83
CA MET A 427 7.67 -2.84 21.07
C MET A 427 6.52 -3.48 21.84
N VAL A 428 6.66 -3.65 23.16
CA VAL A 428 5.58 -4.11 24.03
C VAL A 428 4.38 -3.16 23.91
N ALA A 429 4.61 -1.84 23.96
CA ALA A 429 3.56 -0.85 23.79
C ALA A 429 2.90 -0.82 22.40
N ARG A 430 3.60 -1.27 21.34
CA ARG A 430 2.97 -1.46 20.02
C ARG A 430 1.99 -2.64 20.01
N ILE A 431 2.31 -3.71 20.73
CA ILE A 431 1.47 -4.90 20.84
C ILE A 431 0.35 -4.69 21.87
N TYR A 432 0.66 -4.02 22.97
CA TYR A 432 -0.21 -3.75 24.11
C TYR A 432 -0.32 -2.23 24.31
N PRO A 433 -1.10 -1.53 23.46
CA PRO A 433 -1.16 -0.08 23.46
C PRO A 433 -1.77 0.49 24.73
N VAL A 434 -1.12 1.48 25.36
CA VAL A 434 -1.62 2.22 26.54
C VAL A 434 -2.98 2.88 26.26
N ALA A 435 -3.88 3.04 27.25
CA ALA A 435 -5.23 3.54 26.97
C ALA A 435 -5.23 5.02 26.54
N SER A 436 -4.23 5.78 26.98
CA SER A 436 -3.97 7.16 26.52
C SER A 436 -3.51 7.25 25.06
N SER A 437 -3.13 6.15 24.40
CA SER A 437 -2.77 6.10 22.98
C SER A 437 -3.98 5.99 22.05
N SER A 438 -5.11 6.59 22.44
CA SER A 438 -6.29 6.65 21.58
C SER A 438 -5.91 7.29 20.23
N PRO A 439 -6.30 6.66 19.10
CA PRO A 439 -6.06 7.26 17.79
C PRO A 439 -6.84 8.56 17.60
N LEU A 440 -7.91 8.81 18.36
CA LEU A 440 -8.67 10.05 18.27
C LEU A 440 -7.93 11.18 18.99
N VAL A 441 -7.63 12.26 18.27
CA VAL A 441 -7.00 13.47 18.81
C VAL A 441 -7.87 14.71 18.65
N GLY A 442 -7.65 15.73 19.49
CA GLY A 442 -8.39 16.99 19.42
C GLY A 442 -9.89 16.81 19.59
N CYS A 443 -10.67 17.54 18.78
CA CYS A 443 -12.13 17.51 18.87
C CYS A 443 -12.76 16.18 18.45
N ALA A 444 -12.08 15.40 17.60
CA ALA A 444 -12.53 14.07 17.20
C ALA A 444 -12.72 13.13 18.41
N ARG A 445 -11.95 13.34 19.50
CA ARG A 445 -12.09 12.55 20.73
C ARG A 445 -13.41 12.77 21.46
N ARG A 446 -14.02 13.96 21.36
CA ARG A 446 -15.30 14.27 22.01
C ARG A 446 -16.51 13.74 21.24
N VAL A 447 -16.35 13.66 19.92
CA VAL A 447 -17.39 13.36 18.93
C VAL A 447 -17.49 11.85 18.70
N GLY A 448 -16.38 11.11 18.90
CA GLY A 448 -16.32 9.68 18.72
C GLY A 448 -16.13 9.27 17.25
N PRO A 449 -15.70 8.02 16.99
CA PRO A 449 -15.21 7.59 15.69
C PRO A 449 -16.32 7.41 14.65
N SER A 450 -17.55 7.07 15.07
CA SER A 450 -18.68 6.91 14.16
C SER A 450 -19.03 8.23 13.46
N GLN A 451 -19.16 9.31 14.24
CA GLN A 451 -19.44 10.65 13.71
C GLN A 451 -18.22 11.21 12.94
N VAL A 452 -17.00 10.97 13.42
CA VAL A 452 -15.76 11.32 12.69
C VAL A 452 -15.73 10.63 11.32
N ALA A 453 -16.06 9.34 11.26
CA ALA A 453 -16.09 8.59 10.01
C ALA A 453 -17.19 9.07 9.07
N GLU A 454 -18.38 9.39 9.58
CA GLU A 454 -19.47 9.94 8.79
C GLU A 454 -19.05 11.25 8.10
N VAL A 455 -18.45 12.19 8.83
CA VAL A 455 -17.97 13.45 8.26
C VAL A 455 -16.86 13.20 7.24
N VAL A 456 -15.83 12.42 7.57
CA VAL A 456 -14.69 12.17 6.67
C VAL A 456 -15.11 11.40 5.40
N GLU A 457 -16.04 10.45 5.50
CA GLU A 457 -16.56 9.71 4.34
C GLU A 457 -17.39 10.59 3.38
N THR A 458 -17.88 11.76 3.81
CA THR A 458 -18.64 12.71 2.96
C THR A 458 -17.78 13.73 2.23
N LEU A 459 -16.48 13.83 2.55
CA LEU A 459 -15.57 14.78 1.91
C LEU A 459 -15.37 14.46 0.43
N SER A 460 -15.30 15.51 -0.39
CA SER A 460 -15.00 15.39 -1.81
C SER A 460 -13.54 15.04 -2.07
N LEU A 461 -13.25 14.52 -3.27
CA LEU A 461 -11.87 14.19 -3.68
C LEU A 461 -10.96 15.43 -3.61
N SER A 462 -11.44 16.61 -4.01
CA SER A 462 -10.68 17.87 -3.93
C SER A 462 -10.32 18.23 -2.49
N GLU A 463 -11.28 18.18 -1.57
CA GLU A 463 -11.03 18.51 -0.15
C GLU A 463 -10.02 17.55 0.48
N LEU A 464 -10.14 16.25 0.20
CA LEU A 464 -9.21 15.25 0.73
C LEU A 464 -7.78 15.44 0.22
N LEU A 465 -7.59 15.87 -1.03
CA LEU A 465 -6.26 16.16 -1.56
C LEU A 465 -5.64 17.39 -0.89
N ASP A 466 -6.43 18.44 -0.68
CA ASP A 466 -5.98 19.65 0.01
C ASP A 466 -5.64 19.35 1.48
N TYR A 467 -6.47 18.57 2.17
CA TYR A 467 -6.20 18.13 3.54
C TYR A 467 -5.01 17.17 3.59
N SER A 468 -4.83 16.30 2.61
CA SER A 468 -3.66 15.40 2.54
C SER A 468 -2.34 16.16 2.45
N ALA A 469 -2.32 17.28 1.73
CA ALA A 469 -1.15 18.15 1.67
C ALA A 469 -0.83 18.75 3.05
N LYS A 470 -1.84 19.32 3.73
CA LYS A 470 -1.69 19.85 5.10
C LYS A 470 -1.25 18.77 6.10
N LEU A 471 -1.80 17.56 6.01
CA LEU A 471 -1.38 16.43 6.84
C LEU A 471 0.09 16.05 6.61
N SER A 472 0.56 16.13 5.36
CA SER A 472 1.95 15.85 5.03
C SER A 472 2.91 16.81 5.74
N GLU A 473 2.54 18.10 5.81
CA GLU A 473 3.27 19.15 6.52
C GLU A 473 3.26 18.90 8.04
N VAL A 474 2.08 18.75 8.64
CA VAL A 474 1.89 18.55 10.09
C VAL A 474 2.64 17.32 10.61
N LEU A 475 2.62 16.22 9.86
CA LEU A 475 3.26 14.95 10.26
C LEU A 475 4.75 14.90 9.89
N GLY A 476 5.29 15.94 9.26
CA GLY A 476 6.69 16.02 8.81
C GLY A 476 7.04 15.02 7.70
N LEU A 477 6.04 14.58 6.92
CA LEU A 477 6.20 13.58 5.86
C LEU A 477 6.77 14.16 4.56
N GLU A 478 6.71 15.49 4.38
CA GLU A 478 7.24 16.17 3.19
C GLU A 478 8.71 15.83 2.93
N SER A 479 9.51 15.78 4.00
CA SER A 479 10.93 15.44 3.91
C SER A 479 11.18 14.01 3.41
N MET A 480 10.23 13.11 3.52
CA MET A 480 10.34 11.70 3.11
C MET A 480 9.70 11.46 1.74
N ILE A 481 8.44 11.90 1.58
CA ILE A 481 7.64 11.71 0.37
C ILE A 481 8.12 12.67 -0.73
N GLY A 482 8.43 13.92 -0.37
CA GLY A 482 8.96 14.95 -1.26
C GLY A 482 10.35 14.65 -1.79
N LYS A 483 11.24 13.98 -1.02
CA LYS A 483 12.54 13.48 -1.52
C LYS A 483 12.39 12.53 -2.72
N HIS A 484 11.26 11.83 -2.81
CA HIS A 484 10.95 10.93 -3.92
C HIS A 484 10.12 11.61 -5.02
N GLY A 485 9.86 12.92 -4.89
CA GLY A 485 9.06 13.72 -5.81
C GLY A 485 7.59 13.31 -5.84
N MET A 486 7.06 12.78 -4.73
CA MET A 486 5.67 12.33 -4.63
C MET A 486 4.83 13.30 -3.80
N LYS A 487 3.51 13.28 -4.00
CA LYS A 487 2.52 13.95 -3.14
C LYS A 487 1.64 12.93 -2.43
N LEU A 488 1.32 13.18 -1.15
CA LEU A 488 0.45 12.31 -0.37
C LEU A 488 -1.01 12.52 -0.78
N ALA A 489 -1.75 11.44 -0.98
CA ALA A 489 -3.20 11.43 -1.18
C ALA A 489 -3.82 10.41 -0.23
N VAL A 490 -4.44 10.89 0.84
CA VAL A 490 -5.17 10.08 1.82
C VAL A 490 -6.61 9.95 1.37
N LEU A 491 -7.11 8.72 1.24
CA LEU A 491 -8.44 8.46 0.71
C LEU A 491 -9.18 7.38 1.52
N PRO A 492 -10.43 7.63 1.95
CA PRO A 492 -11.32 6.58 2.42
C PRO A 492 -11.48 5.46 1.38
N LEU A 493 -11.51 4.20 1.80
CA LEU A 493 -11.60 3.03 0.91
C LEU A 493 -12.72 3.14 -0.12
N ARG A 494 -13.93 3.54 0.30
CA ARG A 494 -15.08 3.71 -0.60
C ARG A 494 -14.84 4.73 -1.70
N LEU A 495 -14.20 5.85 -1.36
CA LEU A 495 -13.87 6.90 -2.31
C LEU A 495 -12.71 6.47 -3.22
N ALA A 496 -11.70 5.80 -2.68
CA ALA A 496 -10.61 5.23 -3.46
C ALA A 496 -11.13 4.23 -4.52
N GLN A 497 -12.15 3.44 -4.18
CA GLN A 497 -12.80 2.52 -5.12
C GLN A 497 -13.64 3.26 -6.18
N SER A 498 -14.46 4.24 -5.79
CA SER A 498 -15.32 4.96 -6.74
C SER A 498 -14.54 5.93 -7.65
N GLN A 499 -13.44 6.49 -7.15
CA GLN A 499 -12.58 7.45 -7.86
C GLN A 499 -11.30 6.83 -8.43
N ALA A 500 -11.16 5.50 -8.39
CA ALA A 500 -9.94 4.80 -8.84
C ALA A 500 -9.50 5.24 -10.25
N ARG A 501 -10.43 5.42 -11.19
CA ARG A 501 -10.14 5.89 -12.55
C ARG A 501 -9.58 7.31 -12.59
N SER A 502 -10.16 8.24 -11.82
CA SER A 502 -9.74 9.63 -11.77
C SER A 502 -8.31 9.76 -11.21
N ILE A 503 -8.02 9.04 -10.13
CA ILE A 503 -6.69 9.00 -9.49
C ILE A 503 -5.68 8.33 -10.42
N ALA A 504 -6.05 7.22 -11.06
CA ALA A 504 -5.20 6.55 -12.05
C ALA A 504 -4.84 7.49 -13.21
N CYS A 505 -5.79 8.25 -13.75
CA CYS A 505 -5.51 9.22 -14.80
C CYS A 505 -4.48 10.27 -14.33
N ARG A 506 -4.60 10.82 -13.12
CA ARG A 506 -3.61 11.79 -12.60
C ARG A 506 -2.20 11.20 -12.54
N MET A 507 -2.07 9.95 -12.11
CA MET A 507 -0.79 9.24 -12.05
C MET A 507 -0.21 9.00 -13.46
N LEU A 508 -1.04 8.61 -14.41
CA LEU A 508 -0.64 8.44 -15.82
C LEU A 508 -0.26 9.77 -16.49
N SER A 509 -0.90 10.87 -16.13
CA SER A 509 -0.56 12.22 -16.64
C SER A 509 0.76 12.77 -16.09
N GLY A 510 1.43 12.04 -15.19
CA GLY A 510 2.76 12.35 -14.68
C GLY A 510 2.81 12.81 -13.22
N GLU A 511 1.68 12.87 -12.52
CA GLU A 511 1.67 13.22 -11.10
C GLU A 511 2.04 12.00 -10.24
N ARG A 512 3.19 12.04 -9.56
CA ARG A 512 3.55 10.94 -8.66
C ARG A 512 2.79 11.07 -7.34
N LEU A 513 1.83 10.18 -7.13
CA LEU A 513 1.03 10.13 -5.92
C LEU A 513 1.48 8.98 -5.02
N ALA A 514 1.50 9.24 -3.71
CA ALA A 514 1.50 8.24 -2.67
C ALA A 514 0.09 8.15 -2.09
N VAL A 515 -0.68 7.19 -2.58
CA VAL A 515 -2.07 6.96 -2.19
C VAL A 515 -2.13 6.11 -0.93
N LEU A 516 -2.58 6.70 0.17
CA LEU A 516 -2.82 6.00 1.42
C LEU A 516 -4.32 5.76 1.57
N VAL A 517 -4.73 4.50 1.43
CA VAL A 517 -6.11 4.07 1.60
C VAL A 517 -6.37 3.84 3.09
N VAL A 518 -7.39 4.50 3.61
CA VAL A 518 -7.78 4.45 5.03
C VAL A 518 -9.18 3.84 5.18
N ASP A 519 -9.35 2.96 6.16
CA ASP A 519 -10.63 2.34 6.52
C ASP A 519 -10.72 2.12 8.04
N THR A 520 -11.80 2.59 8.65
CA THR A 520 -12.07 2.47 10.08
C THR A 520 -12.88 1.21 10.43
N ARG A 521 -13.41 0.48 9.44
CA ARG A 521 -14.29 -0.67 9.67
C ARG A 521 -13.48 -1.93 10.00
N ARG A 522 -13.83 -2.56 11.14
CA ARG A 522 -13.11 -3.70 11.73
C ARG A 522 -13.43 -5.06 11.12
N GLU A 523 -14.48 -5.21 10.30
CA GLU A 523 -15.03 -6.53 10.00
C GLU A 523 -14.95 -6.98 8.52
N ARG A 524 -14.21 -8.08 8.34
CA ARG A 524 -14.57 -9.27 7.54
C ARG A 524 -14.38 -9.33 6.03
N ARG A 525 -13.73 -8.38 5.37
CA ARG A 525 -13.09 -8.68 4.08
C ARG A 525 -11.72 -8.04 4.08
N GLU A 526 -10.70 -8.76 3.62
CA GLU A 526 -9.49 -8.12 3.10
C GLU A 526 -9.98 -6.97 2.22
N ALA A 527 -9.82 -5.73 2.66
CA ALA A 527 -10.14 -4.58 1.84
C ALA A 527 -9.24 -4.74 0.62
N LYS A 528 -9.83 -5.10 -0.52
CA LYS A 528 -9.04 -5.26 -1.73
C LYS A 528 -8.73 -3.85 -2.20
N LEU A 529 -7.50 -3.42 -1.97
CA LEU A 529 -6.90 -2.28 -2.64
C LEU A 529 -7.32 -2.34 -4.12
N PRO A 530 -7.76 -1.21 -4.70
CA PRO A 530 -8.15 -1.20 -6.10
C PRO A 530 -6.96 -1.64 -6.95
N ARG A 531 -7.02 -2.85 -7.52
CA ARG A 531 -5.95 -3.43 -8.36
C ARG A 531 -5.48 -2.50 -9.47
N LEU A 532 -6.39 -1.67 -9.99
CA LEU A 532 -6.09 -0.62 -10.96
C LEU A 532 -5.08 0.40 -10.41
N LEU A 533 -5.24 0.86 -9.17
CA LEU A 533 -4.34 1.84 -8.56
C LEU A 533 -2.96 1.23 -8.29
N GLU A 534 -2.90 -0.01 -7.82
CA GLU A 534 -1.64 -0.74 -7.64
C GLU A 534 -0.90 -0.88 -8.98
N ALA A 535 -1.59 -1.33 -10.03
CA ALA A 535 -1.03 -1.47 -11.36
C ALA A 535 -0.53 -0.13 -11.96
N VAL A 536 -1.28 0.96 -11.80
CA VAL A 536 -0.87 2.29 -12.28
C VAL A 536 0.30 2.84 -11.45
N ALA A 537 0.30 2.61 -10.14
CA ALA A 537 1.39 3.03 -9.26
C ALA A 537 2.72 2.37 -9.64
N ASP A 538 2.70 1.07 -9.91
CA ASP A 538 3.87 0.33 -10.40
C ASP A 538 4.42 0.94 -11.70
N LEU A 539 3.55 1.27 -12.67
CA LEU A 539 3.94 1.80 -13.98
C LEU A 539 4.43 3.27 -13.95
N SER A 540 3.86 4.09 -13.05
CA SER A 540 4.14 5.53 -12.93
C SER A 540 5.20 5.88 -11.87
N GLY A 541 5.60 4.90 -11.06
CA GLY A 541 6.45 5.12 -9.89
C GLY A 541 5.73 5.78 -8.71
N GLY A 542 4.40 5.69 -8.68
CA GLY A 542 3.55 6.06 -7.55
C GLY A 542 3.49 4.97 -6.48
N LEU A 543 2.87 5.25 -5.34
CA LEU A 543 2.77 4.34 -4.19
C LEU A 543 1.30 4.13 -3.85
N VAL A 544 0.90 2.91 -3.52
CA VAL A 544 -0.41 2.64 -2.93
C VAL A 544 -0.18 1.80 -1.68
N ALA A 545 -0.75 2.23 -0.57
CA ALA A 545 -0.65 1.57 0.72
C ALA A 545 -2.00 1.58 1.43
N GLU A 546 -2.29 0.55 2.21
CA GLU A 546 -3.45 0.52 3.10
C GLU A 546 -3.00 0.73 4.54
N ALA A 547 -3.66 1.66 5.24
CA ALA A 547 -3.46 1.87 6.66
C ALA A 547 -4.32 0.91 7.48
N GLY A 548 -3.74 0.27 8.50
CA GLY A 548 -4.50 -0.55 9.44
C GLY A 548 -5.55 0.29 10.22
N PRO A 549 -6.55 -0.35 10.86
CA PRO A 549 -7.71 0.34 11.42
C PRO A 549 -7.39 1.46 12.43
N ARG A 550 -6.38 1.28 13.28
CA ARG A 550 -5.97 2.32 14.25
C ARG A 550 -5.32 3.52 13.56
N LEU A 551 -4.45 3.27 12.59
CA LEU A 551 -3.79 4.32 11.83
C LEU A 551 -4.81 5.07 10.96
N SER A 552 -5.75 4.34 10.35
CA SER A 552 -6.89 4.89 9.64
C SER A 552 -7.75 5.77 10.55
N LEU A 553 -8.06 5.32 11.76
CA LEU A 553 -8.84 6.11 12.71
C LEU A 553 -8.11 7.38 13.17
N PHE A 554 -6.78 7.30 13.36
CA PHE A 554 -5.96 8.48 13.65
C PHE A 554 -5.98 9.48 12.49
N ILE A 555 -5.80 9.01 11.27
CA ILE A 555 -5.83 9.87 10.09
C ILE A 555 -7.22 10.50 9.91
N TYR A 556 -8.29 9.73 10.12
CA TYR A 556 -9.67 10.23 10.14
C TYR A 556 -9.84 11.34 11.18
N SER A 557 -9.27 11.18 12.38
CA SER A 557 -9.36 12.21 13.42
C SER A 557 -8.70 13.54 13.02
N LEU A 558 -7.58 13.49 12.30
CA LEU A 558 -6.91 14.69 11.79
C LEU A 558 -7.66 15.31 10.61
N LEU A 559 -8.18 14.49 9.69
CA LEU A 559 -9.02 14.95 8.57
C LEU A 559 -10.29 15.64 9.09
N TYR A 560 -10.90 15.09 10.15
CA TYR A 560 -12.02 15.72 10.84
C TYR A 560 -11.64 17.06 11.47
N GLY A 561 -10.49 17.14 12.15
CA GLY A 561 -10.00 18.40 12.71
C GLY A 561 -9.82 19.49 11.64
N LEU A 562 -9.31 19.11 10.47
CA LEU A 562 -9.16 20.01 9.31
C LEU A 562 -10.51 20.38 8.69
N SER A 563 -11.48 19.46 8.61
CA SER A 563 -12.78 19.75 8.01
C SER A 563 -13.64 20.69 8.86
N VAL A 564 -13.59 20.57 10.19
CA VAL A 564 -14.38 21.43 11.10
C VAL A 564 -13.69 22.79 11.32
N SER A 565 -12.37 22.89 11.13
CA SER A 565 -11.61 24.16 11.14
C SER A 565 -11.78 25.04 12.39
N THR A 566 -12.12 24.46 13.55
CA THR A 566 -12.22 25.18 14.83
C THR A 566 -10.87 25.25 15.55
N SER A 567 -10.60 26.35 16.26
CA SER A 567 -9.29 26.71 16.83
C SER A 567 -8.75 25.78 17.92
N GLY A 568 -9.48 24.75 18.35
CA GLY A 568 -9.00 23.66 19.22
C GLY A 568 -8.97 22.26 18.57
N CYS A 569 -9.33 22.16 17.29
CA CYS A 569 -9.42 20.91 16.54
C CYS A 569 -8.30 20.77 15.50
N LEU A 570 -7.66 21.88 15.13
CA LEU A 570 -6.56 21.88 14.19
C LEU A 570 -5.33 21.15 14.75
N PRO A 571 -4.62 20.36 13.93
CA PRO A 571 -3.45 19.62 14.38
C PRO A 571 -2.36 20.49 15.05
N GLU A 572 -2.25 21.75 14.62
CA GLU A 572 -1.29 22.74 15.13
C GLU A 572 -1.58 23.16 16.60
N ASN A 573 -2.86 23.16 16.98
CA ASN A 573 -3.35 23.64 18.27
C ASN A 573 -3.66 22.50 19.25
N LEU A 574 -3.22 21.28 18.95
CA LEU A 574 -3.44 20.11 19.78
C LEU A 574 -2.74 20.23 21.14
N SER A 575 -3.41 19.68 22.17
CA SER A 575 -2.92 19.61 23.55
C SER A 575 -1.64 18.77 23.66
N GLY A 576 -0.89 18.91 24.77
CA GLY A 576 0.36 18.16 24.99
C GLY A 576 0.20 16.62 24.95
N ASN A 577 -0.97 16.10 25.31
CA ASN A 577 -1.28 14.67 25.21
C ASN A 577 -1.54 14.25 23.75
N ASP A 578 -2.25 15.09 22.99
CA ASP A 578 -2.57 14.81 21.58
C ASP A 578 -1.35 14.94 20.67
N ARG A 579 -0.43 15.87 20.95
CA ARG A 579 0.85 15.98 20.23
C ARG A 579 1.70 14.71 20.30
N ARG A 580 1.61 13.96 21.41
CA ARG A 580 2.28 12.67 21.53
C ARG A 580 1.63 11.56 20.72
N ALA A 581 0.31 11.48 20.74
CA ALA A 581 -0.41 10.58 19.84
C ALA A 581 -0.04 10.89 18.38
N VAL A 582 0.03 12.17 18.02
CA VAL A 582 0.51 12.61 16.70
C VAL A 582 1.92 12.08 16.40
N ASN A 583 2.88 12.22 17.31
CA ASN A 583 4.24 11.72 17.09
C ASN A 583 4.27 10.18 16.93
N LEU A 584 3.59 9.45 17.81
CA LEU A 584 3.53 7.98 17.78
C LEU A 584 2.94 7.49 16.44
N TYR A 585 1.80 8.02 16.04
CA TYR A 585 1.13 7.60 14.81
C TYR A 585 1.79 8.15 13.55
N ALA A 586 2.47 9.30 13.61
CA ALA A 586 3.33 9.77 12.54
C ALA A 586 4.49 8.79 12.29
N ASP A 587 5.12 8.25 13.34
CA ASP A 587 6.18 7.26 13.20
C ASP A 587 5.67 5.93 12.65
N LEU A 588 4.46 5.49 13.05
CA LEU A 588 3.79 4.33 12.44
C LEU A 588 3.54 4.56 10.94
N LEU A 589 3.01 5.73 10.57
CA LEU A 589 2.78 6.08 9.18
C LEU A 589 4.07 6.15 8.36
N ARG A 590 5.12 6.76 8.90
CA ARG A 590 6.46 6.79 8.30
C ARG A 590 6.98 5.38 8.06
N SER A 591 6.84 4.50 9.05
CA SER A 591 7.28 3.10 8.95
C SER A 591 6.54 2.36 7.84
N LEU A 592 5.21 2.52 7.75
CA LEU A 592 4.38 1.96 6.68
C LEU A 592 4.82 2.47 5.29
N LEU A 593 5.05 3.76 5.15
CA LEU A 593 5.48 4.34 3.87
C LEU A 593 6.88 3.88 3.45
N ILE A 594 7.82 3.79 4.40
CA ILE A 594 9.16 3.24 4.15
C ILE A 594 9.06 1.77 3.73
N GLU A 595 8.21 0.97 4.38
CA GLU A 595 7.98 -0.43 4.04
C GLU A 595 7.52 -0.57 2.59
N VAL A 596 6.49 0.18 2.20
CA VAL A 596 5.91 0.09 0.86
C VAL A 596 6.89 0.62 -0.19
N LEU A 597 7.72 1.63 0.16
CA LEU A 597 8.81 2.08 -0.70
C LEU A 597 9.90 1.04 -0.89
N ALA A 598 10.25 0.28 0.16
CA ALA A 598 11.24 -0.78 0.09
C ALA A 598 10.72 -2.03 -0.66
N SER A 599 9.43 -2.35 -0.53
CA SER A 599 8.80 -3.51 -1.16
C SER A 599 8.54 -3.35 -2.67
N ARG A 600 8.62 -2.11 -3.21
CA ARG A 600 8.59 -1.82 -4.65
C ARG A 600 9.55 -2.66 -5.49
N GLY A 601 10.63 -3.18 -4.89
CA GLY A 601 11.62 -4.01 -5.56
C GLY A 601 11.21 -5.45 -5.84
N SER A 602 10.10 -5.96 -5.29
CA SER A 602 9.83 -7.40 -5.29
C SER A 602 8.60 -7.83 -6.10
N ARG A 603 8.87 -8.24 -7.36
CA ARG A 603 8.46 -9.52 -8.01
C ARG A 603 7.52 -9.51 -9.23
N GLY A 604 6.84 -8.42 -9.59
CA GLY A 604 5.96 -8.41 -10.77
C GLY A 604 6.58 -7.74 -12.00
N LEU A 605 6.52 -6.40 -12.02
CA LEU A 605 6.82 -5.58 -13.19
C LEU A 605 8.28 -5.66 -13.65
N ALA A 606 9.26 -5.69 -12.73
CA ALA A 606 10.69 -5.66 -13.10
C ALA A 606 11.13 -6.83 -14.00
N SER A 607 10.56 -8.03 -13.80
CA SER A 607 10.85 -9.19 -14.66
C SER A 607 10.22 -9.04 -16.05
N ILE A 608 9.03 -8.46 -16.12
CA ILE A 608 8.33 -8.12 -17.37
C ILE A 608 9.10 -7.04 -18.11
N GLU A 609 9.59 -5.99 -17.42
CA GLU A 609 10.38 -4.93 -18.02
C GLU A 609 11.72 -5.44 -18.56
N ALA A 610 12.42 -6.29 -17.81
CA ALA A 610 13.67 -6.89 -18.26
C ALA A 610 13.46 -7.73 -19.53
N ARG A 611 12.39 -8.53 -19.56
CA ARG A 611 12.01 -9.31 -20.75
C ARG A 611 11.62 -8.40 -21.91
N ALA A 612 10.81 -7.37 -21.67
CA ALA A 612 10.43 -6.41 -22.69
C ALA A 612 11.64 -5.69 -23.28
N ARG A 613 12.59 -5.21 -22.47
CA ARG A 613 13.84 -4.59 -22.97
C ARG A 613 14.68 -5.54 -23.81
N LEU A 614 14.72 -6.83 -23.46
CA LEU A 614 15.42 -7.84 -24.26
C LEU A 614 14.76 -7.99 -25.64
N VAL A 615 13.43 -8.10 -25.67
CA VAL A 615 12.65 -8.21 -26.91
C VAL A 615 12.77 -6.93 -27.77
N GLU A 616 12.75 -5.74 -27.15
CA GLU A 616 12.99 -4.46 -27.83
C GLU A 616 14.36 -4.42 -28.49
N ARG A 617 15.40 -4.86 -27.78
CA ARG A 617 16.77 -4.87 -28.29
C ARG A 617 16.97 -5.90 -29.40
N GLU A 618 16.34 -7.06 -29.30
CA GLU A 618 16.52 -8.17 -30.25
C GLU A 618 15.70 -7.98 -31.53
N TYR A 619 14.49 -7.41 -31.43
CA TYR A 619 13.52 -7.41 -32.53
C TYR A 619 13.04 -6.02 -32.98
N GLY A 620 13.36 -4.95 -32.24
CA GLY A 620 13.13 -3.56 -32.63
C GLY A 620 11.70 -3.26 -33.11
N GLU A 621 11.59 -2.63 -34.28
CA GLU A 621 10.33 -2.20 -34.90
C GLU A 621 9.28 -3.31 -35.07
N THR A 622 9.72 -4.54 -35.39
CA THR A 622 8.79 -5.68 -35.53
C THR A 622 8.09 -6.01 -34.21
N ALA A 623 8.81 -5.90 -33.09
CA ALA A 623 8.21 -6.12 -31.77
C ALA A 623 7.26 -4.98 -31.37
N TYR A 624 7.55 -3.73 -31.75
CA TYR A 624 6.65 -2.60 -31.53
C TYR A 624 5.34 -2.75 -32.33
N ALA A 625 5.43 -3.10 -33.61
CA ALA A 625 4.26 -3.32 -34.46
C ALA A 625 3.38 -4.48 -33.92
N LEU A 626 4.00 -5.58 -33.48
CA LEU A 626 3.29 -6.72 -32.90
C LEU A 626 2.67 -6.39 -31.53
N ALA A 627 3.35 -5.63 -30.69
CA ALA A 627 2.81 -5.15 -29.42
C ALA A 627 1.57 -4.26 -29.64
N ALA A 628 1.64 -3.35 -30.60
CA ALA A 628 0.50 -2.50 -30.98
C ALA A 628 -0.65 -3.32 -31.58
N LEU A 629 -0.35 -4.34 -32.39
CA LEU A 629 -1.36 -5.24 -32.95
C LEU A 629 -2.08 -6.00 -31.82
N ILE A 630 -1.34 -6.66 -30.92
CA ILE A 630 -1.92 -7.38 -29.78
C ILE A 630 -2.73 -6.44 -28.89
N GLY A 631 -2.22 -5.25 -28.57
CA GLY A 631 -2.92 -4.27 -27.75
C GLY A 631 -4.22 -3.75 -28.38
N SER A 632 -4.31 -3.72 -29.71
CA SER A 632 -5.49 -3.19 -30.44
C SER A 632 -6.58 -4.22 -30.71
N VAL A 633 -6.22 -5.44 -31.12
CA VAL A 633 -7.19 -6.48 -31.55
C VAL A 633 -7.21 -7.71 -30.64
N GLY A 634 -6.33 -7.79 -29.64
CA GLY A 634 -6.18 -8.95 -28.77
C GLY A 634 -5.32 -10.07 -29.38
N VAL A 635 -4.95 -11.06 -28.55
CA VAL A 635 -3.98 -12.11 -28.91
C VAL A 635 -4.47 -13.02 -30.04
N GLU A 636 -5.69 -13.55 -29.95
CA GLU A 636 -6.21 -14.52 -30.93
C GLU A 636 -6.40 -13.92 -32.34
N PRO A 637 -7.00 -12.74 -32.52
CA PRO A 637 -7.06 -12.10 -33.83
C PRO A 637 -5.66 -11.73 -34.36
N ALA A 638 -4.78 -11.22 -33.49
CA ALA A 638 -3.41 -10.90 -33.88
C ALA A 638 -2.65 -12.13 -34.38
N ARG A 639 -2.81 -13.30 -33.73
CA ARG A 639 -2.15 -14.55 -34.13
C ARG A 639 -2.43 -14.93 -35.58
N ARG A 640 -3.69 -14.84 -36.02
CA ARG A 640 -4.09 -15.11 -37.42
C ARG A 640 -3.40 -14.15 -38.40
N MET A 641 -3.35 -12.87 -38.05
CA MET A 641 -2.70 -11.85 -38.88
C MET A 641 -1.17 -12.04 -38.93
N VAL A 642 -0.56 -12.53 -37.85
CA VAL A 642 0.87 -12.90 -37.84
C VAL A 642 1.16 -14.11 -38.71
N GLU A 643 0.27 -15.12 -38.73
CA GLU A 643 0.41 -16.27 -39.64
C GLU A 643 0.35 -15.83 -41.11
N GLU A 644 -0.55 -14.91 -41.45
CA GLU A 644 -0.61 -14.30 -42.78
C GLU A 644 0.66 -13.50 -43.10
N ALA A 645 1.15 -12.68 -42.17
CA ALA A 645 2.40 -11.94 -42.33
C ALA A 645 3.63 -12.86 -42.48
N ALA A 646 3.66 -14.00 -41.78
CA ALA A 646 4.71 -15.00 -41.93
C ALA A 646 4.68 -15.68 -43.31
N ARG A 647 3.49 -15.98 -43.84
CA ARG A 647 3.33 -16.47 -45.22
C ARG A 647 3.76 -15.42 -46.24
N LEU A 648 3.40 -14.15 -46.02
CA LEU A 648 3.82 -13.02 -46.86
C LEU A 648 5.35 -12.89 -46.85
N GLN A 649 5.99 -12.91 -45.68
CA GLN A 649 7.45 -12.87 -45.55
C GLN A 649 8.14 -14.00 -46.31
N GLN A 650 7.61 -15.23 -46.21
CA GLN A 650 8.17 -16.39 -46.90
C GLN A 650 8.04 -16.26 -48.43
N ARG A 651 6.88 -15.80 -48.92
CA ARG A 651 6.66 -15.53 -50.35
C ARG A 651 7.58 -14.43 -50.86
N ALA A 652 7.71 -13.34 -50.12
CA ALA A 652 8.60 -12.22 -50.44
C ALA A 652 10.07 -12.64 -50.48
N TRP A 653 10.51 -13.43 -49.51
CA TRP A 653 11.88 -13.95 -49.48
C TRP A 653 12.16 -14.90 -50.64
N SER A 654 11.25 -15.85 -50.91
CA SER A 654 11.38 -16.79 -52.03
C SER A 654 11.41 -16.08 -53.38
N LEU A 655 10.56 -15.06 -53.55
CA LEU A 655 10.51 -14.25 -54.76
C LEU A 655 11.77 -13.38 -54.90
N GLY A 656 12.21 -12.75 -53.81
CA GLY A 656 13.44 -11.96 -53.78
C GLY A 656 14.69 -12.80 -54.07
N GLU A 657 14.74 -14.06 -53.64
CA GLU A 657 15.81 -14.99 -53.99
C GLU A 657 15.81 -15.33 -55.49
N ARG A 658 14.63 -15.55 -56.09
CA ARG A 658 14.48 -15.78 -57.53
C ARG A 658 14.90 -14.55 -58.34
N ILE A 659 14.50 -13.35 -57.91
CA ILE A 659 14.91 -12.07 -58.53
C ILE A 659 16.42 -11.87 -58.39
N ALA A 660 16.99 -12.07 -57.20
CA ALA A 660 18.42 -11.95 -56.96
C ALA A 660 19.23 -12.91 -57.85
N LYS A 661 18.76 -14.16 -58.01
CA LYS A 661 19.37 -15.14 -58.91
C LYS A 661 19.32 -14.72 -60.37
N LEU A 662 18.20 -14.14 -60.82
CA LEU A 662 18.05 -13.62 -62.18
C LEU A 662 18.97 -12.43 -62.46
N LEU A 663 19.19 -11.59 -61.45
CA LEU A 663 20.01 -10.37 -61.52
C LEU A 663 21.50 -10.59 -61.18
N GLY A 664 21.90 -11.80 -60.77
CA GLY A 664 23.26 -12.07 -60.29
C GLY A 664 23.63 -11.35 -58.99
N GLY A 665 22.64 -10.99 -58.15
CA GLY A 665 22.81 -10.24 -56.91
C GLY A 665 22.72 -11.09 -55.64
N PRO A 666 23.03 -10.52 -54.46
CA PRO A 666 22.86 -11.20 -53.18
C PRO A 666 21.38 -11.38 -52.83
N ALA A 667 21.05 -12.52 -52.22
CA ALA A 667 19.70 -12.79 -51.72
C ALA A 667 19.31 -11.79 -50.60
N PRO A 668 18.01 -11.48 -50.45
CA PRO A 668 17.55 -10.59 -49.39
C PRO A 668 17.90 -11.14 -48.00
N PRO A 669 18.27 -10.27 -47.04
CA PRO A 669 18.66 -10.68 -45.70
C PRO A 669 17.49 -11.39 -45.00
N ARG A 670 17.78 -12.52 -44.35
CA ARG A 670 16.78 -13.24 -43.53
C ARG A 670 16.51 -12.46 -42.25
N GLN A 671 15.26 -12.03 -42.07
CA GLN A 671 14.77 -11.47 -40.81
C GLN A 671 14.24 -12.57 -39.88
N ALA A 672 14.10 -12.24 -38.59
CA ALA A 672 13.39 -13.08 -37.66
C ALA A 672 11.94 -13.30 -38.13
N SER A 673 11.43 -14.52 -37.93
CA SER A 673 10.04 -14.85 -38.25
C SER A 673 9.09 -14.05 -37.34
N PRO A 674 8.06 -13.38 -37.89
CA PRO A 674 7.01 -12.71 -37.13
C PRO A 674 6.38 -13.61 -36.07
N ALA A 675 6.25 -14.92 -36.34
CA ALA A 675 5.71 -15.90 -35.40
C ALA A 675 6.60 -16.06 -34.15
N LYS A 676 7.93 -16.05 -34.32
CA LYS A 676 8.88 -16.10 -33.20
C LYS A 676 8.76 -14.84 -32.34
N VAL A 677 8.77 -13.66 -32.97
CA VAL A 677 8.64 -12.37 -32.26
C VAL A 677 7.29 -12.28 -31.55
N PHE A 678 6.22 -12.72 -32.20
CA PHE A 678 4.88 -12.77 -31.62
C PHE A 678 4.83 -13.61 -30.35
N SER A 679 5.45 -14.80 -30.34
CA SER A 679 5.46 -15.66 -29.15
C SER A 679 6.14 -15.00 -27.94
N GLU A 680 7.18 -14.18 -28.17
CA GLU A 680 7.84 -13.42 -27.10
C GLU A 680 6.96 -12.27 -26.59
N VAL A 681 6.34 -11.51 -27.48
CA VAL A 681 5.45 -10.40 -27.13
C VAL A 681 4.14 -10.90 -26.47
N GLU A 682 3.58 -12.01 -26.95
CA GLU A 682 2.47 -12.73 -26.34
C GLU A 682 2.83 -13.19 -24.92
N GLY A 683 4.05 -13.72 -24.73
CA GLY A 683 4.56 -14.08 -23.41
C GLY A 683 4.61 -12.89 -22.45
N ILE A 684 4.96 -11.69 -22.93
CA ILE A 684 4.91 -10.44 -22.14
C ILE A 684 3.45 -10.07 -21.82
N TYR A 685 2.56 -10.10 -22.82
CA TYR A 685 1.14 -9.78 -22.63
C TYR A 685 0.44 -10.71 -21.63
N SER A 686 0.70 -12.02 -21.71
CA SER A 686 0.17 -13.00 -20.76
C SER A 686 0.65 -12.74 -19.32
N LEU A 687 1.90 -12.31 -19.15
CA LEU A 687 2.41 -11.89 -17.83
C LEU A 687 1.73 -10.60 -17.34
N LEU A 688 1.45 -9.64 -18.22
CA LEU A 688 0.69 -8.44 -17.87
C LEU A 688 -0.73 -8.79 -17.42
N GLU A 689 -1.41 -9.68 -18.13
CA GLU A 689 -2.77 -10.14 -17.79
C GLU A 689 -2.80 -10.93 -16.49
N LYS A 690 -1.89 -11.89 -16.30
CA LYS A 690 -1.78 -12.69 -15.08
C LYS A 690 -1.58 -11.83 -13.83
N ASN A 691 -0.85 -10.73 -13.96
CA ASN A 691 -0.59 -9.79 -12.87
C ASN A 691 -1.61 -8.62 -12.82
N GLY A 692 -2.62 -8.61 -13.69
CA GLY A 692 -3.73 -7.64 -13.65
C GLY A 692 -3.43 -6.26 -14.25
N TYR A 693 -2.31 -6.07 -14.95
CA TYR A 693 -1.93 -4.79 -15.55
C TYR A 693 -2.80 -4.41 -16.76
N THR A 694 -3.48 -5.36 -17.41
CA THR A 694 -4.36 -5.10 -18.56
C THR A 694 -5.56 -4.21 -18.22
N ALA A 695 -5.95 -4.13 -16.95
CA ALA A 695 -6.99 -3.20 -16.48
C ALA A 695 -6.64 -1.72 -16.73
N VAL A 696 -5.35 -1.39 -16.85
CA VAL A 696 -4.86 -0.02 -17.14
C VAL A 696 -5.29 0.43 -18.54
N ALA A 697 -5.34 -0.49 -19.51
CA ALA A 697 -5.66 -0.16 -20.90
C ALA A 697 -7.06 0.45 -21.06
N GLY A 698 -8.04 -0.08 -20.33
CA GLY A 698 -9.42 0.43 -20.36
C GLY A 698 -9.58 1.84 -19.77
N VAL A 699 -8.60 2.34 -19.01
CA VAL A 699 -8.64 3.67 -18.40
C VAL A 699 -7.76 4.66 -19.15
N ALA A 700 -6.59 4.23 -19.61
CA ALA A 700 -5.63 5.05 -20.36
C ALA A 700 -6.28 5.77 -21.56
N GLY A 701 -7.08 5.05 -22.36
CA GLY A 701 -7.77 5.63 -23.52
C GLY A 701 -8.86 6.66 -23.20
N SER A 702 -9.30 6.74 -21.94
CA SER A 702 -10.33 7.68 -21.47
C SER A 702 -9.76 8.91 -20.74
N CYS A 703 -8.46 8.94 -20.46
CA CYS A 703 -7.83 10.06 -19.78
C CYS A 703 -7.68 11.24 -20.77
N SER A 704 -8.37 12.35 -20.49
CA SER A 704 -8.42 13.55 -21.34
C SER A 704 -7.10 14.33 -21.43
N THR A 705 -6.13 14.01 -20.57
CA THR A 705 -4.80 14.60 -20.56
C THR A 705 -3.80 13.58 -21.10
N GLY A 706 -2.98 14.00 -22.08
CA GLY A 706 -2.01 13.11 -22.70
C GLY A 706 -1.12 12.41 -21.68
N ILE A 707 -0.86 11.12 -21.89
CA ILE A 707 -0.14 10.27 -20.95
C ILE A 707 1.36 10.58 -21.02
N LYS A 708 1.97 10.94 -19.87
CA LYS A 708 3.38 11.38 -19.78
C LYS A 708 4.17 10.73 -18.64
N GLY A 709 3.52 9.96 -17.75
CA GLY A 709 4.08 9.48 -16.49
C GLY A 709 4.71 8.10 -16.49
N ILE A 710 4.77 7.39 -17.63
CA ILE A 710 5.15 5.97 -17.65
C ILE A 710 6.65 5.75 -17.72
N ARG A 711 7.14 4.83 -16.89
CA ARG A 711 8.55 4.45 -16.80
C ARG A 711 8.87 3.06 -17.37
N ALA A 712 7.87 2.36 -17.87
CA ALA A 712 7.99 1.02 -18.44
C ALA A 712 8.56 1.04 -19.88
N PRO A 713 9.14 -0.08 -20.37
CA PRO A 713 9.53 -0.23 -21.76
C PRO A 713 8.38 0.02 -22.74
N ARG A 714 8.72 0.48 -23.94
CA ARG A 714 7.78 0.86 -25.00
C ARG A 714 6.83 -0.27 -25.39
N ILE A 715 7.30 -1.51 -25.46
CA ILE A 715 6.44 -2.69 -25.71
C ILE A 715 5.33 -2.80 -24.66
N VAL A 716 5.64 -2.58 -23.38
CA VAL A 716 4.63 -2.62 -22.30
C VAL A 716 3.64 -1.48 -22.46
N ALA A 717 4.11 -0.26 -22.77
CA ALA A 717 3.25 0.88 -23.01
C ALA A 717 2.29 0.67 -24.20
N LEU A 718 2.77 0.05 -25.30
CA LEU A 718 1.96 -0.30 -26.47
C LEU A 718 0.92 -1.39 -26.15
N LEU A 719 1.33 -2.46 -25.46
CA LEU A 719 0.43 -3.55 -25.06
C LEU A 719 -0.70 -3.10 -24.13
N LEU A 720 -0.43 -2.08 -23.31
CA LEU A 720 -1.42 -1.49 -22.42
C LEU A 720 -2.20 -0.33 -23.08
N GLY A 721 -2.01 -0.06 -24.38
CA GLY A 721 -2.74 0.98 -25.11
C GLY A 721 -2.42 2.41 -24.64
N ILE A 722 -1.28 2.59 -23.99
CA ILE A 722 -0.85 3.88 -23.42
C ILE A 722 -0.07 4.68 -24.46
N GLU A 723 0.74 4.00 -25.25
CA GLU A 723 1.42 4.58 -26.40
C GLU A 723 0.74 4.09 -27.70
N SER A 724 0.84 4.90 -28.75
CA SER A 724 0.43 4.49 -30.10
C SER A 724 1.67 4.25 -30.95
N TYR A 725 1.71 3.14 -31.66
CA TYR A 725 2.77 2.86 -32.62
C TYR A 725 2.50 3.65 -33.89
N ARG A 726 3.47 4.49 -34.28
CA ARG A 726 3.50 5.15 -35.59
C ARG A 726 4.71 4.59 -36.34
N PRO A 727 4.51 3.80 -37.41
CA PRO A 727 5.63 3.33 -38.22
C PRO A 727 6.36 4.54 -38.82
N GLU A 728 7.69 4.47 -38.92
CA GLU A 728 8.45 5.46 -39.68
C GLU A 728 7.97 5.43 -41.15
N GLU A 729 7.71 6.61 -41.72
CA GLU A 729 7.37 6.72 -43.14
C GLU A 729 8.59 6.33 -43.97
N ASN A 730 8.58 5.12 -44.54
CA ASN A 730 9.54 4.77 -45.57
C ASN A 730 9.07 5.40 -46.90
N PRO A 731 9.95 6.12 -47.62
CA PRO A 731 9.57 7.04 -48.71
C PRO A 731 9.25 6.38 -50.06
N GLU A 732 9.32 5.05 -50.20
CA GLU A 732 8.93 4.37 -51.44
C GLU A 732 7.51 3.81 -51.31
N ASP A 733 6.56 4.43 -52.01
CA ASP A 733 5.20 3.91 -52.13
C ASP A 733 5.26 2.54 -52.82
N LEU A 734 5.00 1.47 -52.06
CA LEU A 734 4.91 0.09 -52.59
C LEU A 734 3.94 0.01 -53.78
N ALA A 735 2.91 0.87 -53.78
CA ALA A 735 1.99 1.03 -54.89
C ALA A 735 2.69 1.57 -56.15
N GLU A 736 3.54 2.59 -56.03
CA GLU A 736 4.31 3.16 -57.15
C GLU A 736 5.29 2.13 -57.72
N LEU A 737 5.96 1.34 -56.87
CA LEU A 737 6.83 0.26 -57.31
C LEU A 737 6.06 -0.85 -58.03
N ALA A 738 4.89 -1.25 -57.51
CA ALA A 738 4.02 -2.24 -58.16
C ALA A 738 3.54 -1.76 -59.54
N GLU A 739 3.10 -0.51 -59.64
CA GLU A 739 2.70 0.11 -60.91
C GLU A 739 3.83 0.12 -61.93
N LYS A 740 5.05 0.49 -61.53
CA LYS A 740 6.23 0.46 -62.40
C LYS A 740 6.55 -0.96 -62.87
N LEU A 741 6.53 -1.95 -61.97
CA LEU A 741 6.78 -3.36 -62.31
C LEU A 741 5.76 -3.86 -63.36
N LEU A 742 4.47 -3.57 -63.18
CA LEU A 742 3.42 -3.96 -64.13
C LEU A 742 3.53 -3.20 -65.46
N ALA A 743 3.87 -1.91 -65.42
CA ALA A 743 4.03 -1.09 -66.61
C ALA A 743 5.19 -1.61 -67.47
N TYR A 744 6.32 -1.99 -66.87
CA TYR A 744 7.46 -2.53 -67.60
C TYR A 744 7.27 -4.00 -68.00
N SER A 745 6.62 -4.84 -67.18
CA SER A 745 6.37 -6.24 -67.55
C SER A 745 5.47 -6.39 -68.78
N ARG A 746 4.54 -5.46 -68.99
CA ARG A 746 3.66 -5.42 -70.18
C ARG A 746 4.39 -5.04 -71.48
N ARG A 747 5.54 -4.38 -71.38
CA ARG A 747 6.33 -3.91 -72.54
C ARG A 747 7.41 -4.89 -73.00
N LEU A 748 7.62 -5.97 -72.25
CA LEU A 748 8.67 -6.95 -72.55
C LEU A 748 8.14 -8.11 -73.41
N PRO A 749 8.94 -8.62 -74.35
CA PRO A 749 8.58 -9.79 -75.13
C PRO A 749 8.53 -11.04 -74.23
N ARG A 750 7.58 -11.93 -74.50
CA ARG A 750 7.34 -13.15 -73.72
C ARG A 750 8.15 -14.34 -74.25
N HIS A 751 9.47 -14.15 -74.40
CA HIS A 751 10.41 -15.18 -74.84
C HIS A 751 11.57 -15.37 -73.85
N GLY A 752 11.96 -16.63 -73.62
CA GLY A 752 13.09 -17.01 -72.77
C GLY A 752 13.16 -16.31 -71.41
N VAL A 753 14.34 -15.77 -71.08
CA VAL A 753 14.63 -15.12 -69.79
C VAL A 753 13.81 -13.84 -69.57
N LEU A 754 13.38 -13.17 -70.64
CA LEU A 754 12.52 -11.97 -70.56
C LEU A 754 11.09 -12.34 -70.15
N ALA A 755 10.59 -13.49 -70.58
CA ALA A 755 9.31 -14.03 -70.10
C ALA A 755 9.36 -14.33 -68.60
N GLU A 756 10.48 -14.89 -68.11
CA GLU A 756 10.69 -15.15 -66.70
C GLU A 756 10.78 -13.85 -65.88
N ALA A 757 11.48 -12.83 -66.38
CA ALA A 757 11.57 -11.51 -65.74
C ALA A 757 10.21 -10.80 -65.66
N ALA A 758 9.43 -10.83 -66.75
CA ALA A 758 8.08 -10.26 -66.77
C ALA A 758 7.14 -10.99 -65.79
N ARG A 759 7.22 -12.32 -65.72
CA ARG A 759 6.47 -13.13 -64.74
C ARG A 759 6.86 -12.78 -63.31
N LEU A 760 8.16 -12.67 -63.01
CA LEU A 760 8.63 -12.30 -61.67
C LEU A 760 8.22 -10.88 -61.27
N ALA A 761 8.16 -9.95 -62.23
CA ALA A 761 7.66 -8.59 -62.01
C ALA A 761 6.15 -8.56 -61.72
N GLU A 762 5.36 -9.37 -62.44
CA GLU A 762 3.93 -9.53 -62.16
C GLU A 762 3.67 -10.19 -60.80
N GLU A 763 4.42 -11.25 -60.46
CA GLU A 763 4.39 -11.88 -59.14
C GLU A 763 4.78 -10.87 -58.02
N ALA A 764 5.78 -10.03 -58.27
CA ALA A 764 6.24 -9.01 -57.32
C ALA A 764 5.23 -7.88 -57.12
N ALA A 765 4.63 -7.38 -58.21
CA ALA A 765 3.60 -6.37 -58.14
C ALA A 765 2.34 -6.88 -57.42
N SER A 766 1.89 -8.10 -57.76
CA SER A 766 0.75 -8.73 -57.07
C SER A 766 1.01 -8.88 -55.57
N LEU A 767 2.24 -9.25 -55.17
CA LEU A 767 2.61 -9.37 -53.76
C LEU A 767 2.62 -8.01 -53.03
N MET A 768 2.96 -6.92 -53.73
CA MET A 768 2.95 -5.56 -53.19
C MET A 768 1.52 -4.99 -53.09
N GLU A 769 0.64 -5.30 -54.05
CA GLU A 769 -0.77 -4.89 -54.03
C GLU A 769 -1.58 -5.58 -52.92
N GLU A 770 -1.20 -6.80 -52.52
CA GLU A 770 -1.80 -7.50 -51.36
C GLU A 770 -1.63 -6.70 -50.04
N VAL A 771 -0.72 -5.71 -49.98
CA VAL A 771 -0.47 -4.85 -48.81
C VAL A 771 -1.37 -3.59 -48.83
N GLY A 772 -2.69 -3.77 -48.73
CA GLY A 772 -3.72 -2.70 -48.75
C GLY A 772 -3.72 -1.71 -47.54
N SER A 773 -4.48 -0.61 -47.61
CA SER A 773 -4.32 0.64 -46.82
C SER A 773 -4.74 0.67 -45.34
N SER A 774 -3.84 1.24 -44.52
CA SER A 774 -3.85 1.73 -43.12
C SER A 774 -4.17 0.75 -41.97
N GLY A 775 -3.22 0.59 -41.02
CA GLY A 775 -3.42 -0.08 -39.72
C GLY A 775 -2.17 -0.81 -39.17
N PRO A 776 -2.18 -1.29 -37.91
CA PRO A 776 -1.05 -2.01 -37.30
C PRO A 776 -0.68 -3.31 -38.04
N ALA A 777 -1.68 -4.00 -38.59
CA ALA A 777 -1.46 -5.18 -39.42
C ALA A 777 -0.75 -4.84 -40.74
N GLN A 778 -1.03 -3.68 -41.34
CA GLN A 778 -0.31 -3.22 -42.52
C GLN A 778 1.12 -2.79 -42.16
N ALA A 779 1.33 -2.14 -41.00
CA ALA A 779 2.67 -1.79 -40.54
C ALA A 779 3.55 -3.04 -40.39
N LEU A 780 3.00 -4.12 -39.82
CA LEU A 780 3.66 -5.43 -39.78
C LEU A 780 3.94 -5.97 -41.19
N ALA A 781 2.95 -5.93 -42.10
CA ALA A 781 3.11 -6.37 -43.48
C ALA A 781 4.22 -5.60 -44.23
N ARG A 782 4.33 -4.28 -44.02
CA ARG A 782 5.40 -3.45 -44.59
C ARG A 782 6.77 -3.81 -44.04
N LEU A 783 6.89 -4.01 -42.71
CA LEU A 783 8.15 -4.39 -42.08
C LEU A 783 8.68 -5.73 -42.60
N VAL A 784 7.80 -6.72 -42.80
CA VAL A 784 8.21 -8.03 -43.33
C VAL A 784 8.53 -7.99 -44.83
N MET A 785 8.00 -7.01 -45.56
CA MET A 785 8.30 -6.76 -46.97
C MET A 785 9.55 -5.89 -47.18
N ALA A 786 10.01 -5.15 -46.17
CA ALA A 786 11.14 -4.21 -46.31
C ALA A 786 12.43 -4.84 -46.89
N PRO A 787 12.85 -6.07 -46.54
CA PRO A 787 14.02 -6.71 -47.15
C PRO A 787 13.88 -7.02 -48.65
N PHE A 788 12.64 -7.12 -49.13
CA PHE A 788 12.33 -7.43 -50.53
C PHE A 788 12.39 -6.19 -51.43
N ILE A 789 12.11 -5.00 -50.89
CA ILE A 789 12.05 -3.73 -51.64
C ILE A 789 13.30 -3.50 -52.50
N PRO A 790 14.54 -3.62 -51.99
CA PRO A 790 15.73 -3.38 -52.81
C PRO A 790 15.88 -4.34 -54.00
N ALA A 791 15.43 -5.60 -53.86
CA ALA A 791 15.47 -6.56 -54.95
C ALA A 791 14.44 -6.21 -56.03
N ALA A 792 13.25 -5.76 -55.63
CA ALA A 792 12.21 -5.29 -56.54
C ALA A 792 12.60 -4.00 -57.26
N SER A 793 13.17 -3.01 -56.54
CA SER A 793 13.62 -1.74 -57.14
C SER A 793 14.71 -1.97 -58.20
N ARG A 794 15.66 -2.88 -57.94
CA ARG A 794 16.66 -3.28 -58.96
C ARG A 794 16.03 -3.95 -60.17
N LEU A 795 15.02 -4.80 -59.97
CA LEU A 795 14.30 -5.40 -61.09
C LEU A 795 13.62 -4.32 -61.94
N VAL A 796 13.01 -3.30 -61.32
CA VAL A 796 12.43 -2.16 -62.05
C VAL A 796 13.48 -1.45 -62.91
N GLU A 797 14.66 -1.16 -62.37
CA GLU A 797 15.74 -0.47 -63.09
C GLU A 797 16.21 -1.26 -64.33
N GLU A 798 16.37 -2.58 -64.18
CA GLU A 798 16.80 -3.48 -65.25
C GLU A 798 15.72 -3.63 -66.32
N LEU A 799 14.45 -3.81 -65.92
CA LEU A 799 13.34 -3.91 -66.86
C LEU A 799 13.09 -2.60 -67.61
N ALA A 800 13.28 -1.45 -66.96
CA ALA A 800 13.21 -0.14 -67.63
C ALA A 800 14.31 0.03 -68.69
N SER A 801 15.50 -0.51 -68.42
CA SER A 801 16.63 -0.48 -69.37
C SER A 801 16.40 -1.42 -70.55
N LEU A 802 15.92 -2.64 -70.29
CA LEU A 802 15.48 -3.61 -71.30
C LEU A 802 14.35 -3.08 -72.19
N GLY A 803 13.31 -2.52 -71.58
CA GLY A 803 12.16 -1.96 -72.29
C GLY A 803 12.58 -0.87 -73.27
N ARG A 804 13.48 0.04 -72.88
CA ARG A 804 13.98 1.10 -73.78
C ARG A 804 14.75 0.57 -74.99
N VAL A 805 15.52 -0.50 -74.83
CA VAL A 805 16.26 -1.11 -75.95
C VAL A 805 15.31 -1.87 -76.86
N TYR A 806 14.33 -2.57 -76.27
CA TYR A 806 13.32 -3.31 -77.03
C TYR A 806 12.36 -2.40 -77.80
N GLU A 807 11.90 -1.28 -77.22
CA GLU A 807 11.08 -0.27 -77.94
C GLU A 807 11.81 0.28 -79.18
N ARG A 808 13.14 0.46 -79.09
CA ARG A 808 13.96 0.83 -80.26
C ARG A 808 13.99 -0.28 -81.30
N LEU A 809 14.10 -1.54 -80.87
CA LEU A 809 14.07 -2.69 -81.77
C LEU A 809 12.73 -2.78 -82.50
N GLU A 810 11.61 -2.64 -81.78
CA GLU A 810 10.27 -2.64 -82.37
C GLU A 810 10.08 -1.50 -83.38
N ALA A 811 10.58 -0.31 -83.08
CA ALA A 811 10.53 0.82 -84.01
C ALA A 811 11.31 0.54 -85.31
N GLU A 812 12.48 -0.09 -85.21
CA GLU A 812 13.26 -0.50 -86.39
C GLU A 812 12.60 -1.66 -87.16
N LEU A 813 12.01 -2.64 -86.45
CA LEU A 813 11.25 -3.75 -87.06
C LEU A 813 9.99 -3.26 -87.78
N ALA A 814 9.27 -2.31 -87.19
CA ALA A 814 8.05 -1.74 -87.77
C ALA A 814 8.31 -0.95 -89.06
N ALA A 815 9.52 -0.42 -89.22
CA ALA A 815 9.95 0.26 -90.44
C ALA A 815 10.32 -0.71 -91.59
N LEU A 816 10.37 -2.03 -91.35
CA LEU A 816 10.65 -3.03 -92.36
C LEU A 816 9.40 -3.45 -93.17
N PRO A 817 9.56 -3.88 -94.44
CA PRO A 817 8.50 -4.53 -95.19
C PRO A 817 7.98 -5.80 -94.51
N GLU A 818 6.65 -6.04 -94.58
CA GLU A 818 5.92 -7.10 -93.85
C GLU A 818 6.59 -8.49 -93.87
N ALA A 819 7.09 -8.93 -95.03
CA ALA A 819 7.74 -10.25 -95.17
C ALA A 819 9.08 -10.36 -94.43
N LEU A 820 9.86 -9.27 -94.39
CA LEU A 820 11.13 -9.19 -93.65
C LEU A 820 10.90 -9.02 -92.16
N ARG A 821 9.90 -8.20 -91.81
CA ARG A 821 9.48 -7.97 -90.44
C ARG A 821 9.12 -9.28 -89.74
N ARG A 822 8.24 -10.11 -90.33
CA ARG A 822 7.84 -11.40 -89.74
C ARG A 822 9.01 -12.34 -89.48
N ARG A 823 9.96 -12.44 -90.42
CA ARG A 823 11.15 -13.28 -90.25
C ARG A 823 12.11 -12.76 -89.19
N ALA A 824 12.31 -11.45 -89.13
CA ALA A 824 13.14 -10.83 -88.09
C ALA A 824 12.50 -10.98 -86.69
N GLU A 825 11.17 -10.86 -86.58
CA GLU A 825 10.42 -11.14 -85.35
C GLU A 825 10.56 -12.61 -84.92
N GLU A 826 10.44 -13.56 -85.85
CA GLU A 826 10.66 -15.00 -85.59
C GLU A 826 12.10 -15.30 -85.14
N ALA A 827 13.10 -14.64 -85.74
CA ALA A 827 14.51 -14.74 -85.34
C ALA A 827 14.75 -14.29 -83.91
N VAL A 828 14.30 -13.07 -83.61
CA VAL A 828 14.46 -12.44 -82.30
C VAL A 828 13.77 -13.28 -81.23
N ALA A 829 12.57 -13.81 -81.53
CA ALA A 829 11.85 -14.70 -80.62
C ALA A 829 12.60 -16.02 -80.35
N SER A 830 13.18 -16.64 -81.39
CA SER A 830 13.98 -17.86 -81.28
C SER A 830 15.25 -17.65 -80.45
N ASP A 831 16.01 -16.60 -80.75
CA ASP A 831 17.28 -16.30 -80.10
C ASP A 831 17.10 -15.92 -78.63
N LEU A 832 16.11 -15.07 -78.33
CA LEU A 832 15.77 -14.71 -76.95
C LEU A 832 15.35 -15.93 -76.12
N SER A 833 14.79 -16.96 -76.76
CA SER A 833 14.43 -18.22 -76.10
C SER A 833 15.67 -19.05 -75.68
N ASN A 834 16.84 -18.79 -76.27
CA ASN A 834 18.09 -19.51 -76.00
C ASN A 834 19.07 -18.76 -75.07
N VAL A 835 18.80 -17.50 -74.77
CA VAL A 835 19.60 -16.68 -73.83
C VAL A 835 19.42 -17.16 -72.38
N LYS A 836 20.45 -17.07 -71.53
CA LYS A 836 20.43 -17.63 -70.16
C LYS A 836 20.40 -16.60 -69.02
N SER A 837 20.64 -15.32 -69.30
CA SER A 837 20.62 -14.25 -68.30
C SER A 837 20.08 -12.93 -68.85
N LEU A 838 19.67 -12.01 -67.95
CA LEU A 838 19.19 -10.68 -68.35
C LEU A 838 20.30 -9.82 -68.96
N SER A 839 21.54 -9.95 -68.50
CA SER A 839 22.69 -9.26 -69.08
C SER A 839 22.96 -9.71 -70.51
N GLU A 840 22.92 -11.01 -70.78
CA GLU A 840 23.05 -11.56 -72.14
C GLU A 840 21.88 -11.12 -73.04
N ALA A 841 20.67 -11.01 -72.48
CA ALA A 841 19.50 -10.55 -73.23
C ALA A 841 19.62 -9.07 -73.60
N MET A 842 20.14 -8.23 -72.71
CA MET A 842 20.45 -6.83 -72.99
C MET A 842 21.48 -6.69 -74.12
N ASP A 843 22.59 -7.43 -74.03
CA ASP A 843 23.65 -7.41 -75.05
C ASP A 843 23.14 -7.89 -76.41
N TYR A 844 22.30 -8.93 -76.40
CA TYR A 844 21.65 -9.43 -77.62
C TYR A 844 20.71 -8.39 -78.22
N LEU A 845 19.79 -7.82 -77.43
CA LEU A 845 18.82 -6.82 -77.92
C LEU A 845 19.52 -5.58 -78.48
N ALA A 846 20.58 -5.10 -77.82
CA ALA A 846 21.36 -3.97 -78.32
C ALA A 846 22.01 -4.28 -79.68
N LYS A 847 22.55 -5.50 -79.86
CA LYS A 847 23.08 -5.97 -81.15
C LYS A 847 21.97 -6.14 -82.20
N ALA A 848 20.82 -6.68 -81.82
CA ALA A 848 19.66 -6.85 -82.70
C ALA A 848 19.16 -5.51 -83.23
N VAL A 849 19.06 -4.47 -82.40
CA VAL A 849 18.70 -3.09 -82.83
C VAL A 849 19.66 -2.62 -83.93
N SER A 850 20.97 -2.80 -83.71
CA SER A 850 21.98 -2.40 -84.70
C SER A 850 21.87 -3.19 -86.01
N LEU A 851 21.56 -4.49 -85.96
CA LEU A 851 21.47 -5.35 -87.14
C LEU A 851 20.19 -5.07 -87.95
N VAL A 852 19.05 -4.89 -87.27
CA VAL A 852 17.77 -4.55 -87.91
C VAL A 852 17.83 -3.14 -88.52
N GLY A 853 18.49 -2.18 -87.87
CA GLY A 853 18.72 -0.84 -88.45
C GLY A 853 19.57 -0.87 -89.73
N ARG A 854 20.58 -1.76 -89.80
CA ARG A 854 21.35 -2.02 -91.04
C ARG A 854 20.48 -2.67 -92.11
N LEU A 855 19.60 -3.60 -91.73
CA LEU A 855 18.65 -4.24 -92.64
C LEU A 855 17.66 -3.24 -93.26
N ARG A 856 17.17 -2.32 -92.43
CA ARG A 856 16.24 -1.26 -92.84
C ARG A 856 16.89 -0.31 -93.85
N THR A 857 18.09 0.19 -93.55
CA THR A 857 18.83 1.08 -94.46
C THR A 857 19.13 0.42 -95.82
N LEU A 858 19.34 -0.90 -95.85
CA LEU A 858 19.47 -1.67 -97.10
C LEU A 858 18.13 -1.83 -97.84
N SER A 859 16.99 -1.86 -97.13
CA SER A 859 15.67 -2.03 -97.73
C SER A 859 15.07 -0.74 -98.33
N GLU A 860 15.51 0.44 -97.87
CA GLU A 860 15.05 1.76 -98.33
C GLU A 860 15.74 2.23 -99.63
N GLN A 861 16.76 1.51 -100.13
CA GLN A 861 17.46 1.85 -101.38
C GLN A 861 16.68 1.36 -102.61
N GLU A 862 15.85 2.19 -103.23
CA GLU A 862 15.11 1.84 -104.46
C GLU A 862 16.03 1.67 -105.70
N GLY A 863 16.11 0.45 -106.25
CA GLY A 863 16.71 0.12 -107.54
C GLY A 863 16.35 -1.30 -108.04
N PRO A 864 16.34 -1.56 -109.37
CA PRO A 864 16.05 -2.87 -109.93
C PRO A 864 17.17 -3.85 -109.55
N GLY A 865 16.86 -4.78 -108.63
CA GLY A 865 17.82 -5.67 -107.97
C GLY A 865 17.41 -5.99 -106.53
N ILE A 866 16.50 -5.20 -105.94
CA ILE A 866 16.00 -5.39 -104.57
C ILE A 866 15.31 -6.74 -104.37
N GLU A 867 14.65 -7.35 -105.35
CA GLU A 867 13.96 -8.63 -105.13
C GLU A 867 14.95 -9.79 -104.90
N ASP A 868 16.05 -9.80 -105.66
CA ASP A 868 17.17 -10.72 -105.47
C ASP A 868 17.96 -10.43 -104.20
N LEU A 869 18.15 -9.15 -103.86
CA LEU A 869 18.81 -8.75 -102.61
C LEU A 869 17.92 -9.03 -101.39
N LYS A 870 16.60 -8.82 -101.49
CA LYS A 870 15.61 -9.24 -100.50
C LYS A 870 15.67 -10.73 -100.31
N ASN A 871 15.66 -11.53 -101.37
CA ASN A 871 15.73 -12.98 -101.30
C ASN A 871 17.07 -13.46 -100.69
N LYS A 872 18.19 -12.77 -100.98
CA LYS A 872 19.49 -13.05 -100.33
C LYS A 872 19.53 -12.64 -98.87
N ILE A 873 18.93 -11.51 -98.49
CA ILE A 873 18.83 -11.05 -97.11
C ILE A 873 17.89 -11.98 -96.32
N ILE A 874 16.77 -12.39 -96.92
CA ILE A 874 15.83 -13.41 -96.45
C ILE A 874 16.55 -14.75 -96.24
N SER A 875 17.42 -15.17 -97.17
CA SER A 875 18.22 -16.39 -97.00
C SER A 875 19.34 -16.25 -95.98
N LEU A 876 19.92 -15.05 -95.82
CA LEU A 876 20.93 -14.74 -94.80
C LEU A 876 20.30 -14.69 -93.41
N ILE A 877 19.11 -14.11 -93.28
CA ILE A 877 18.30 -14.16 -92.06
C ILE A 877 17.93 -15.63 -91.77
N ASP A 878 17.46 -16.42 -92.73
CA ASP A 878 17.18 -17.85 -92.54
C ASP A 878 18.44 -18.63 -92.12
N SER A 879 19.61 -18.29 -92.67
CA SER A 879 20.90 -18.85 -92.28
C SER A 879 21.28 -18.47 -90.84
N ILE A 880 21.08 -17.22 -90.45
CA ILE A 880 21.37 -16.73 -89.09
C ILE A 880 20.39 -17.35 -88.07
N ILE A 881 19.12 -17.52 -88.44
CA ILE A 881 18.08 -18.17 -87.62
C ILE A 881 18.33 -19.68 -87.49
N SER A 882 18.76 -20.35 -88.57
CA SER A 882 18.94 -21.81 -88.58
C SER A 882 20.23 -22.29 -87.89
N ASP A 883 21.27 -21.46 -87.82
CA ASP A 883 22.53 -21.79 -87.15
C ASP A 883 22.58 -21.39 -85.66
N TYR A 884 21.51 -20.82 -85.11
CA TYR A 884 21.51 -20.34 -83.72
C TYR A 884 21.56 -21.43 -82.65
N THR A 885 21.59 -22.72 -83.02
CA THR A 885 21.67 -23.80 -82.02
C THR A 885 23.09 -24.15 -81.58
N GLN A 886 24.17 -23.78 -82.30
CA GLN A 886 25.53 -24.10 -81.85
C GLN A 886 26.58 -23.12 -82.39
N ALA A 887 27.19 -22.29 -81.52
CA ALA A 887 28.64 -22.30 -81.26
C ALA A 887 29.22 -20.95 -80.79
N SER A 888 29.93 -21.06 -79.66
CA SER A 888 31.25 -20.50 -79.29
C SER A 888 31.81 -19.23 -79.95
N TYR A 889 32.50 -18.45 -79.11
CA TYR A 889 33.28 -17.22 -79.35
C TYR A 889 34.17 -17.16 -80.62
N ALA A 890 34.50 -18.28 -81.27
CA ALA A 890 35.29 -18.30 -82.51
C ALA A 890 34.55 -17.72 -83.73
N GLY A 891 33.23 -17.54 -83.67
CA GLY A 891 32.44 -16.98 -84.78
C GLY A 891 32.51 -15.46 -84.94
N GLN A 892 33.11 -14.72 -84.00
CA GLN A 892 33.02 -13.26 -84.00
C GLN A 892 33.93 -12.59 -85.05
N GLU A 893 35.14 -13.12 -85.29
CA GLU A 893 36.05 -12.66 -86.35
C GLU A 893 35.52 -12.97 -87.76
N ALA A 894 35.00 -14.18 -87.98
CA ALA A 894 34.36 -14.55 -89.26
C ALA A 894 33.08 -13.73 -89.54
N ARG A 895 32.40 -13.27 -88.48
CA ARG A 895 31.20 -12.40 -88.57
C ARG A 895 31.54 -10.97 -89.00
N GLU A 896 32.67 -10.42 -88.53
CA GLU A 896 33.11 -9.08 -88.95
C GLU A 896 33.56 -9.07 -90.42
N GLU A 897 34.20 -10.15 -90.87
CA GLU A 897 34.66 -10.29 -92.26
C GLU A 897 33.50 -10.48 -93.25
N ALA A 898 32.42 -11.17 -92.85
CA ALA A 898 31.22 -11.33 -93.65
C ALA A 898 30.27 -10.12 -93.64
N LEU A 899 30.38 -9.21 -92.65
CA LEU A 899 29.62 -7.96 -92.58
C LEU A 899 30.30 -6.80 -93.35
N ALA A 900 31.59 -6.92 -93.64
CA ALA A 900 32.34 -5.96 -94.43
C ALA A 900 32.18 -6.16 -95.95
N GLY A 901 31.74 -7.35 -96.38
CA GLY A 901 31.36 -7.67 -97.76
C GLY A 901 29.84 -7.66 -97.93
#